data_AF-A0A7N0TUA6-F1
#
_entry.id   AF-A0A7N0TUA6-F1
#
_cell.length_a   1.000
_cell.length_b   1.000
_cell.length_c   1.000
_cell.angle_alpha   90.00
_cell.angle_beta   90.00
_cell.angle_gamma   90.00
#
_symmetry.space_group_name_H-M   'P 1'
#
loop_
_entity.id
_entity.type
_entity.pdbx_description
1 polymer ?
#
loop_
_entity_poly.entity_id
_entity_poly.type
_entity_poly.pdbx_seq_one_letter_code
_entity_poly.pdbx_strand_id
1 'polypeptide(L)'
;MRFGLDEAVEEEGRRSSLTPTKAVEWLPLDKHPVFTAAATASAAEVVASGRTARNLLAWDGDSRLYLWDNRLQCLHRISIRLGEPEPSFVLAASPSKVLKADVGLEFEVDRISINRNGSALLLAGSDGLRVMYLHGHSSSDNQAIICRAVSVGSEIYYGKTNAIQILQASWHPFSETHIGILSSDSVFRLFDLSLDIGQPEQEYYLQQAALGKPRNAASICPVDFAFGGDHLWDRFSVFILYTDGSIYTICPIVPFRSVHKVESLLEIYADAQTLGLKSDNSIAVNNSNMAVSWLEATFSELAQQLSEGVTLPALRARPYALFDACLTLQGPLNKICHGEEDSSSIRGAQCEGRACNLIYHLVSKDSILVTAWSGGQLQVDALADEIQPVWRTDSAPRLCVDSYDHILGVAMICESDSSEAAMLKPDQQLDHIVWLGHSPPLLRIAIVDLALPKNTEGGHNILMFADSLIPERMYTLHIGGVDSILLPYLPFTNQAGGKDETMRSPIVNAVLTTCLGESPLQSSVCGFTPLADSFGYSWVVGVTSAQECVVLDMKSCNSLLPIQFDMDKDDLFSDQEMVPNPPAIISKELLAGPKAILLPQAPNLRSITADSIEGRSALHQYCRIFHETYVEYGHMVYFELKHHGPQIKKIIDDMHNRLDEAKNKLAMVEDKQLMLDDRIASAIKKHDDLELRLQRLRNLPGYHKKPLSRAERDFKAELSKLPILIL
;
A
#
# COMPACT_ATOMS: atom_id res chain seq x y z
N MET A 1 30.28 30.33 -77.41
CA MET A 1 29.36 31.47 -77.24
C MET A 1 29.77 32.19 -75.95
N ARG A 2 30.00 33.51 -76.06
CA ARG A 2 30.23 34.52 -74.99
C ARG A 2 28.96 34.68 -74.11
N PHE A 3 28.89 35.26 -72.91
CA PHE A 3 29.73 35.93 -71.89
C PHE A 3 28.91 35.87 -70.56
N GLY A 4 29.50 36.14 -69.39
CA GLY A 4 28.86 36.03 -68.06
C GLY A 4 28.21 37.30 -67.46
N LEU A 5 28.09 37.29 -66.11
CA LEU A 5 27.70 38.32 -65.10
C LEU A 5 26.32 38.15 -64.41
N ASP A 6 26.39 38.12 -63.06
CA ASP A 6 25.52 38.57 -61.95
C ASP A 6 23.99 38.70 -62.11
N GLU A 7 23.21 38.23 -61.11
CA GLU A 7 22.26 39.05 -60.31
C GLU A 7 21.37 38.26 -59.32
N ALA A 8 21.25 38.83 -58.12
CA ALA A 8 20.11 38.91 -57.20
C ALA A 8 19.45 37.63 -56.60
N VAL A 9 19.72 37.41 -55.31
CA VAL A 9 18.80 36.74 -54.37
C VAL A 9 18.09 37.85 -53.60
N GLU A 10 16.82 38.12 -53.94
CA GLU A 10 15.92 38.93 -53.11
C GLU A 10 15.34 38.08 -51.98
N GLU A 11 15.51 38.57 -50.74
CA GLU A 11 14.78 38.11 -49.56
C GLU A 11 13.33 38.61 -49.61
N GLU A 12 12.35 37.72 -49.45
CA GLU A 12 11.07 38.07 -48.82
C GLU A 12 10.52 36.91 -47.96
N GLY A 13 10.59 37.08 -46.63
CA GLY A 13 9.41 36.90 -45.78
C GLY A 13 9.05 35.51 -45.25
N ARG A 14 9.97 34.77 -44.61
CA ARG A 14 9.57 33.73 -43.64
C ARG A 14 9.05 34.39 -42.36
N ARG A 15 7.73 34.53 -42.24
CA ARG A 15 7.07 34.74 -40.94
C ARG A 15 7.23 33.48 -40.08
N SER A 16 8.36 33.40 -39.39
CA SER A 16 8.57 32.51 -38.25
C SER A 16 7.57 32.89 -37.15
N SER A 17 6.76 31.93 -36.71
CA SER A 17 5.98 32.02 -35.48
C SER A 17 6.95 32.03 -34.30
N LEU A 18 7.30 33.23 -33.83
CA LEU A 18 8.05 33.46 -32.61
C LEU A 18 7.13 33.28 -31.39
N THR A 19 7.03 32.06 -30.87
CA THR A 19 6.71 31.84 -29.45
C THR A 19 7.96 31.32 -28.75
N PRO A 20 8.52 32.02 -27.75
CA PRO A 20 9.60 31.48 -26.95
C PRO A 20 9.01 30.41 -26.03
N THR A 21 9.13 29.14 -26.39
CA THR A 21 8.99 28.05 -25.42
C THR A 21 10.14 28.21 -24.43
N LYS A 22 9.85 28.76 -23.24
CA LYS A 22 10.81 28.73 -22.12
C LYS A 22 11.30 27.29 -21.99
N ALA A 23 12.61 27.09 -22.08
CA ALA A 23 13.22 25.78 -21.88
C ALA A 23 12.84 25.27 -20.48
N VAL A 24 12.43 24.00 -20.39
CA VAL A 24 12.13 23.34 -19.12
C VAL A 24 13.44 23.19 -18.35
N GLU A 25 13.49 23.73 -17.14
CA GLU A 25 14.63 23.60 -16.24
C GLU A 25 14.36 22.48 -15.23
N TRP A 26 15.36 21.65 -14.93
CA TRP A 26 15.28 20.61 -13.92
C TRP A 26 16.01 21.06 -12.67
N LEU A 27 15.28 21.14 -11.56
CA LEU A 27 15.78 21.61 -10.27
C LEU A 27 15.51 20.56 -9.20
N PRO A 28 16.28 20.48 -8.11
CA PRO A 28 15.88 19.71 -6.93
C PRO A 28 14.45 20.09 -6.49
N LEU A 29 13.63 19.09 -6.16
CA LEU A 29 12.20 19.26 -5.88
C LEU A 29 11.95 20.25 -4.73
N ASP A 30 12.77 20.24 -3.70
CA ASP A 30 12.76 21.17 -2.56
C ASP A 30 13.00 22.65 -2.98
N LYS A 31 13.69 22.87 -4.09
CA LYS A 31 13.99 24.21 -4.64
C LYS A 31 13.00 24.65 -5.71
N HIS A 32 11.99 23.86 -6.03
CA HIS A 32 11.06 24.15 -7.10
C HIS A 32 10.25 25.44 -6.81
N PRO A 33 10.00 26.33 -7.80
CA PRO A 33 9.37 27.64 -7.57
C PRO A 33 8.00 27.63 -6.87
N VAL A 34 7.26 26.52 -6.99
CA VAL A 34 5.98 26.32 -6.29
C VAL A 34 6.15 26.38 -4.78
N PHE A 35 7.29 25.95 -4.25
CA PHE A 35 7.57 25.92 -2.81
C PHE A 35 8.31 27.16 -2.31
N THR A 36 8.93 27.94 -3.21
CA THR A 36 9.72 29.13 -2.84
C THR A 36 8.96 30.44 -2.98
N ALA A 37 7.96 30.52 -3.86
CA ALA A 37 7.20 31.75 -4.12
C ALA A 37 6.26 32.17 -2.97
N ALA A 38 5.86 31.24 -2.10
CA ALA A 38 4.92 31.52 -1.01
C ALA A 38 5.58 32.01 0.28
N ALA A 39 6.91 31.91 0.41
CA ALA A 39 7.67 32.41 1.57
C ALA A 39 7.55 33.94 1.76
N THR A 40 7.07 34.67 0.74
CA THR A 40 6.88 36.14 0.78
C THR A 40 5.46 36.62 1.10
N ALA A 41 4.46 35.73 1.23
CA ALA A 41 3.09 36.11 1.57
C ALA A 41 2.79 35.86 3.05
N SER A 42 2.48 36.93 3.79
CA SER A 42 2.43 37.03 5.26
C SER A 42 1.84 35.83 6.01
N ALA A 43 2.57 35.39 7.03
CA ALA A 43 2.24 34.36 8.02
C ALA A 43 0.99 34.63 8.91
N ALA A 44 0.13 35.59 8.56
CA ALA A 44 -0.91 36.10 9.45
C ALA A 44 -2.28 35.41 9.34
N GLU A 45 -2.57 34.66 8.27
CA GLU A 45 -3.90 34.03 8.06
C GLU A 45 -3.95 32.52 8.33
N VAL A 46 -2.81 31.87 8.61
CA VAL A 46 -2.72 30.39 8.72
C VAL A 46 -3.18 29.84 10.10
N VAL A 47 -3.47 30.73 11.05
CA VAL A 47 -3.67 30.37 12.48
C VAL A 47 -5.03 29.69 12.75
N ALA A 48 -5.99 29.72 11.83
CA ALA A 48 -7.38 29.32 12.12
C ALA A 48 -7.77 27.87 11.74
N SER A 49 -7.12 27.21 10.77
CA SER A 49 -7.56 25.86 10.30
C SER A 49 -6.64 24.68 10.68
N GLY A 50 -5.53 24.94 11.40
CA GLY A 50 -4.45 23.96 11.65
C GLY A 50 -4.74 22.84 12.67
N ARG A 51 -6.00 22.45 12.89
CA ARG A 51 -6.35 21.47 13.94
C ARG A 51 -6.49 20.02 13.45
N THR A 52 -6.47 19.76 12.14
CA THR A 52 -6.61 18.40 11.59
C THR A 52 -5.48 18.08 10.61
N ALA A 53 -5.00 16.84 10.63
CA ALA A 53 -4.03 16.35 9.65
C ALA A 53 -4.67 16.34 8.25
N ARG A 54 -3.99 16.94 7.28
CA ARG A 54 -4.42 17.08 5.87
C ARG A 54 -3.38 16.46 4.96
N ASN A 55 -3.81 15.96 3.80
CA ASN A 55 -2.89 15.52 2.76
C ASN A 55 -3.25 16.10 1.38
N LEU A 56 -2.62 17.21 1.04
CA LEU A 56 -2.78 17.93 -0.23
C LEU A 56 -1.76 17.51 -1.30
N LEU A 57 -1.06 16.38 -1.09
CA LEU A 57 -0.04 15.86 -1.97
C LEU A 57 -0.40 14.44 -2.44
N ALA A 58 -0.23 14.17 -3.73
CA ALA A 58 -0.40 12.84 -4.31
C ALA A 58 0.65 12.57 -5.40
N TRP A 59 0.99 11.30 -5.58
CA TRP A 59 1.90 10.82 -6.63
C TRP A 59 1.18 9.75 -7.47
N ASP A 60 1.44 9.74 -8.78
CA ASP A 60 0.82 8.76 -9.70
C ASP A 60 1.50 7.39 -9.74
N GLY A 61 2.53 7.17 -8.93
CA GLY A 61 3.32 5.94 -8.96
C GLY A 61 4.38 5.91 -10.07
N ASP A 62 4.53 7.00 -10.83
CA ASP A 62 5.48 7.10 -11.94
C ASP A 62 6.23 8.44 -11.87
N SER A 63 5.85 9.42 -12.69
CA SER A 63 6.66 10.59 -12.98
C SER A 63 6.00 11.91 -12.62
N ARG A 64 4.86 11.91 -11.91
CA ARG A 64 4.11 13.15 -11.63
C ARG A 64 3.68 13.26 -10.18
N LEU A 65 4.06 14.38 -9.59
CA LEU A 65 3.63 14.83 -8.28
C LEU A 65 2.52 15.88 -8.44
N TYR A 66 1.49 15.78 -7.60
CA TYR A 66 0.33 16.64 -7.62
C TYR A 66 0.20 17.33 -6.26
N LEU A 67 0.21 18.66 -6.26
CA LEU A 67 0.02 19.48 -5.07
C LEU A 67 -1.22 20.35 -5.26
N TRP A 68 -2.18 20.25 -4.34
CA TRP A 68 -3.34 21.12 -4.32
C TRP A 68 -3.06 22.40 -3.52
N ASP A 69 -3.33 23.56 -4.11
CA ASP A 69 -3.25 24.87 -3.45
C ASP A 69 -4.67 25.37 -3.12
N ASN A 70 -5.03 25.33 -1.83
CA ASN A 70 -6.31 25.82 -1.33
C ASN A 70 -6.51 27.34 -1.53
N ARG A 71 -5.43 28.14 -1.54
CA ARG A 71 -5.52 29.61 -1.69
C ARG A 71 -5.83 29.98 -3.13
N LEU A 72 -5.16 29.33 -4.07
CA LEU A 72 -5.34 29.56 -5.50
C LEU A 72 -6.46 28.71 -6.13
N GLN A 73 -7.01 27.76 -5.37
CA GLN A 73 -7.93 26.71 -5.84
C GLN A 73 -7.45 26.06 -7.14
N CYS A 74 -6.18 25.66 -7.16
CA CYS A 74 -5.56 25.04 -8.33
C CYS A 74 -4.68 23.86 -7.95
N LEU A 75 -4.44 23.00 -8.94
CA LEU A 75 -3.59 21.83 -8.82
C LEU A 75 -2.29 22.07 -9.58
N HIS A 76 -1.17 22.02 -8.87
CA HIS A 76 0.15 22.00 -9.47
C HIS A 76 0.51 20.56 -9.84
N ARG A 77 0.72 20.31 -11.13
CA ARG A 77 1.28 19.06 -11.64
C ARG A 77 2.76 19.26 -11.97
N ILE A 78 3.60 18.64 -11.16
CA ILE A 78 5.05 18.72 -11.20
C ILE A 78 5.57 17.40 -11.79
N SER A 79 6.28 17.47 -12.91
CA SER A 79 6.96 16.29 -13.45
C SER A 79 8.24 16.06 -12.66
N ILE A 80 8.42 14.85 -12.15
CA ILE A 80 9.58 14.45 -11.36
C ILE A 80 10.41 13.39 -12.08
N ARG A 81 11.70 13.35 -11.77
CA ARG A 81 12.63 12.29 -12.13
C ARG A 81 13.25 11.73 -10.86
N LEU A 82 13.25 10.41 -10.76
CA LEU A 82 13.81 9.63 -9.66
C LEU A 82 15.02 8.86 -10.19
N GLY A 83 16.05 8.68 -9.36
CA GLY A 83 17.16 7.76 -9.63
C GLY A 83 18.22 8.17 -10.65
N GLU A 84 18.01 9.19 -11.50
CA GLU A 84 18.98 9.62 -12.54
C GLU A 84 19.38 11.10 -12.44
N PRO A 85 20.68 11.46 -12.51
CA PRO A 85 21.88 10.61 -12.60
C PRO A 85 22.46 10.17 -11.23
N GLU A 86 21.98 10.74 -10.13
CA GLU A 86 22.37 10.37 -8.76
C GLU A 86 21.10 10.10 -7.92
N PRO A 87 21.01 8.95 -7.23
CA PRO A 87 19.81 8.57 -6.47
C PRO A 87 19.55 9.44 -5.23
N SER A 88 20.44 10.36 -4.88
CA SER A 88 20.26 11.22 -3.72
C SER A 88 19.31 12.39 -3.95
N PHE A 89 18.89 12.68 -5.19
CA PHE A 89 18.08 13.87 -5.50
C PHE A 89 16.85 13.55 -6.36
N VAL A 90 15.68 14.00 -5.89
CA VAL A 90 14.46 14.05 -6.70
C VAL A 90 14.46 15.34 -7.51
N LEU A 91 14.52 15.24 -8.83
CA LEU A 91 14.51 16.39 -9.73
C LEU A 91 13.08 16.69 -10.19
N ALA A 92 12.75 17.97 -10.30
CA ALA A 92 11.45 18.49 -10.69
C ALA A 92 11.56 19.45 -11.89
N ALA A 93 10.66 19.31 -12.85
CA ALA A 93 10.57 20.19 -14.00
C ALA A 93 9.90 21.52 -13.65
N SER A 94 10.57 22.63 -13.96
CA SER A 94 10.08 24.00 -13.81
C SER A 94 9.82 24.64 -15.19
N PRO A 95 8.68 25.33 -15.36
CA PRO A 95 7.60 25.54 -14.39
C PRO A 95 6.67 24.32 -14.26
N SER A 96 5.99 24.21 -13.10
CA SER A 96 4.88 23.27 -12.93
C SER A 96 3.73 23.59 -13.89
N LYS A 97 2.98 22.57 -14.29
CA LYS A 97 1.73 22.77 -15.02
C LYS A 97 0.60 23.06 -14.04
N VAL A 98 -0.12 24.16 -14.24
CA VAL A 98 -1.25 24.55 -13.38
C VAL A 98 -2.55 24.05 -13.99
N LEU A 99 -3.33 23.29 -13.22
CA LEU A 99 -4.66 22.81 -13.58
C LEU A 99 -5.69 23.48 -12.66
N LYS A 100 -6.82 23.90 -13.20
CA LYS A 100 -7.93 24.51 -12.45
C LYS A 100 -9.22 23.78 -12.75
N ALA A 101 -10.09 23.66 -11.76
CA ALA A 101 -11.44 23.19 -11.98
C ALA A 101 -12.21 24.17 -12.88
N ASP A 102 -13.07 23.65 -13.75
CA ASP A 102 -14.02 24.43 -14.56
C ASP A 102 -15.12 25.09 -13.72
N VAL A 103 -15.37 24.55 -12.52
CA VAL A 103 -16.30 25.08 -11.53
C VAL A 103 -15.56 25.35 -10.22
N GLY A 104 -15.82 26.49 -9.58
CA GLY A 104 -15.28 26.81 -8.26
C GLY A 104 -15.65 25.76 -7.21
N LEU A 105 -14.74 25.52 -6.26
CA LEU A 105 -15.01 24.62 -5.13
C LEU A 105 -15.70 25.38 -4.01
N GLU A 106 -16.81 24.83 -3.52
CA GLU A 106 -17.63 25.40 -2.44
C GLU A 106 -17.20 24.90 -1.05
N PHE A 107 -16.14 24.09 -0.98
CA PHE A 107 -15.58 23.51 0.24
C PHE A 107 -14.04 23.58 0.21
N GLU A 108 -13.42 23.50 1.38
CA GLU A 108 -11.96 23.40 1.51
C GLU A 108 -11.51 21.94 1.31
N VAL A 109 -10.49 21.72 0.47
CA VAL A 109 -9.94 20.38 0.25
C VAL A 109 -9.02 20.04 1.42
N ASP A 110 -9.24 18.89 2.04
CA ASP A 110 -8.41 18.34 3.13
C ASP A 110 -7.55 17.16 2.64
N ARG A 111 -8.00 16.43 1.62
CA ARG A 111 -7.32 15.27 1.05
C ARG A 111 -7.44 15.22 -0.46
N ILE A 112 -6.35 14.85 -1.12
CA ILE A 112 -6.37 14.46 -2.53
C ILE A 112 -5.88 13.02 -2.72
N SER A 113 -6.41 12.33 -3.73
CA SER A 113 -5.91 11.02 -4.14
C SER A 113 -6.12 10.80 -5.63
N ILE A 114 -5.11 10.29 -6.32
CA ILE A 114 -5.17 10.04 -7.76
C ILE A 114 -5.59 8.61 -8.06
N ASN A 115 -6.34 8.40 -9.15
CA ASN A 115 -6.67 7.05 -9.59
C ASN A 115 -5.46 6.35 -10.21
N ARG A 116 -5.55 5.02 -10.31
CA ARG A 116 -4.44 4.14 -10.71
C ARG A 116 -3.77 4.49 -12.05
N ASN A 117 -4.52 5.03 -13.01
CA ASN A 117 -3.99 5.38 -14.33
C ASN A 117 -3.59 6.87 -14.47
N GLY A 118 -3.73 7.67 -13.40
CA GLY A 118 -3.37 9.08 -13.39
C GLY A 118 -4.30 10.00 -14.20
N SER A 119 -5.52 9.57 -14.52
CA SER A 119 -6.48 10.34 -15.34
C SER A 119 -7.44 11.21 -14.53
N ALA A 120 -7.69 10.88 -13.27
CA ALA A 120 -8.64 11.58 -12.41
C ALA A 120 -8.10 11.72 -10.98
N LEU A 121 -8.41 12.85 -10.36
CA LEU A 121 -8.03 13.18 -8.99
C LEU A 121 -9.28 13.36 -8.13
N LEU A 122 -9.33 12.69 -6.99
CA LEU A 122 -10.32 12.91 -5.95
C LEU A 122 -9.92 14.13 -5.12
N LEU A 123 -10.84 15.07 -4.95
CA LEU A 123 -10.74 16.22 -4.07
C LEU A 123 -11.77 16.05 -2.96
N ALA A 124 -11.31 15.74 -1.75
CA ALA A 124 -12.17 15.48 -0.60
C ALA A 124 -11.90 16.48 0.53
N GLY A 125 -12.96 16.94 1.16
CA GLY A 125 -12.95 17.77 2.36
C GLY A 125 -14.13 17.42 3.26
N SER A 126 -14.13 17.97 4.47
CA SER A 126 -15.20 17.74 5.45
C SER A 126 -16.62 18.07 4.94
N ASP A 127 -16.75 19.09 4.09
CA ASP A 127 -18.03 19.58 3.57
C ASP A 127 -18.32 19.17 2.11
N GLY A 128 -17.44 18.41 1.46
CA GLY A 128 -17.64 18.06 0.06
C GLY A 128 -16.61 17.13 -0.58
N LEU A 129 -17.00 16.59 -1.72
CA LEU A 129 -16.24 15.65 -2.53
C LEU A 129 -16.48 15.89 -4.03
N ARG A 130 -15.40 16.05 -4.78
CA ARG A 130 -15.41 16.16 -6.25
C ARG A 130 -14.33 15.31 -6.89
N VAL A 131 -14.59 14.89 -8.12
CA VAL A 131 -13.58 14.27 -8.98
C VAL A 131 -13.20 15.26 -10.07
N MET A 132 -11.91 15.54 -10.20
CA MET A 132 -11.32 16.40 -11.21
C MET A 132 -10.64 15.54 -12.27
N TYR A 133 -11.15 15.55 -13.50
CA TYR A 133 -10.52 14.85 -14.63
C TYR A 133 -9.33 15.64 -15.15
N LEU A 134 -8.16 15.01 -15.16
CA LEU A 134 -6.87 15.67 -15.43
C LEU A 134 -6.61 15.90 -16.93
N HIS A 135 -7.54 15.48 -17.79
CA HIS A 135 -7.62 15.93 -19.18
C HIS A 135 -8.42 17.23 -19.27
N GLY A 136 -7.87 18.24 -19.94
CA GLY A 136 -8.49 19.56 -20.01
C GLY A 136 -8.04 20.34 -21.24
N HIS A 137 -8.64 21.51 -21.43
CA HIS A 137 -8.27 22.44 -22.49
C HIS A 137 -7.42 23.57 -21.93
N SER A 138 -6.53 24.12 -22.74
CA SER A 138 -5.75 25.30 -22.35
C SER A 138 -6.66 26.52 -22.22
N SER A 139 -6.51 27.28 -21.14
CA SER A 139 -7.15 28.59 -20.97
C SER A 139 -6.75 29.56 -22.10
N SER A 140 -7.57 30.59 -22.35
CA SER A 140 -7.29 31.65 -23.36
C SER A 140 -5.91 32.28 -23.21
N ASP A 141 -5.43 32.37 -21.97
CA ASP A 141 -4.17 33.03 -21.63
C ASP A 141 -2.99 32.04 -21.63
N ASN A 142 -3.24 30.77 -22.02
CA ASN A 142 -2.28 29.65 -22.09
C ASN A 142 -1.47 29.36 -20.80
N GLN A 143 -1.87 29.92 -19.66
CA GLN A 143 -1.17 29.75 -18.38
C GLN A 143 -1.70 28.57 -17.53
N ALA A 144 -2.96 28.16 -17.73
CA ALA A 144 -3.56 27.06 -16.98
C ALA A 144 -4.35 26.10 -17.89
N ILE A 145 -4.51 24.87 -17.44
CA ILE A 145 -5.44 23.90 -18.01
C ILE A 145 -6.73 23.92 -17.21
N ILE A 146 -7.87 24.08 -17.89
CA ILE A 146 -9.18 23.96 -17.28
C ILE A 146 -9.64 22.50 -17.40
N CYS A 147 -9.86 21.89 -16.25
CA CYS A 147 -10.21 20.49 -16.06
C CYS A 147 -11.65 20.38 -15.58
N ARG A 148 -12.37 19.38 -16.11
CA ARG A 148 -13.74 19.10 -15.69
C ARG A 148 -13.74 18.59 -14.24
N ALA A 149 -14.46 19.27 -13.36
CA ALA A 149 -14.67 18.85 -11.98
C ALA A 149 -16.15 18.56 -11.72
N VAL A 150 -16.45 17.41 -11.14
CA VAL A 150 -17.82 16.91 -10.97
C VAL A 150 -18.05 16.44 -9.54
N SER A 151 -19.22 16.72 -8.99
CA SER A 151 -19.66 16.18 -7.69
C SER A 151 -20.20 14.77 -7.86
N VAL A 152 -19.68 13.84 -7.07
CA VAL A 152 -20.17 12.45 -7.01
C VAL A 152 -21.38 12.40 -6.08
N GLY A 153 -22.43 11.66 -6.46
CA GLY A 153 -23.61 11.48 -5.63
C GLY A 153 -24.34 12.79 -5.33
N SER A 154 -24.47 13.69 -6.31
CA SER A 154 -25.01 15.05 -6.12
C SER A 154 -26.38 15.07 -5.42
N GLU A 155 -27.27 14.14 -5.77
CA GLU A 155 -28.59 13.99 -5.18
C GLU A 155 -28.56 13.49 -3.73
N ILE A 156 -27.53 12.72 -3.38
CA ILE A 156 -27.37 12.08 -2.07
C ILE A 156 -26.71 13.05 -1.08
N TYR A 157 -25.58 13.66 -1.47
CA TYR A 157 -24.74 14.44 -0.55
C TYR A 157 -25.02 15.94 -0.57
N TYR A 158 -25.60 16.46 -1.66
CA TYR A 158 -25.83 17.91 -1.83
C TYR A 158 -27.33 18.26 -1.95
N GLY A 159 -28.21 17.33 -1.57
CA GLY A 159 -29.66 17.53 -1.52
C GLY A 159 -30.11 18.47 -0.40
N LYS A 160 -31.26 19.14 -0.60
CA LYS A 160 -31.76 20.20 0.30
C LYS A 160 -32.30 19.72 1.65
N THR A 161 -32.45 18.42 1.88
CA THR A 161 -33.37 17.89 2.89
C THR A 161 -32.76 17.10 4.05
N ASN A 162 -31.45 16.84 4.07
CA ASN A 162 -30.65 16.38 5.23
C ASN A 162 -29.25 16.08 4.69
N ALA A 163 -28.21 16.78 5.16
CA ALA A 163 -26.85 16.58 4.64
C ALA A 163 -26.24 15.29 5.21
N ILE A 164 -26.26 14.21 4.44
CA ILE A 164 -25.47 13.01 4.71
C ILE A 164 -23.99 13.42 4.59
N GLN A 165 -23.21 13.22 5.64
CA GLN A 165 -21.79 13.56 5.63
C GLN A 165 -20.96 12.41 5.05
N ILE A 166 -19.97 12.76 4.23
CA ILE A 166 -18.99 11.81 3.73
C ILE A 166 -17.94 11.61 4.81
N LEU A 167 -17.73 10.37 5.23
CA LEU A 167 -16.75 10.01 6.26
C LEU A 167 -15.41 9.62 5.64
N GLN A 168 -15.46 8.82 4.57
CA GLN A 168 -14.29 8.38 3.84
C GLN A 168 -14.63 8.17 2.37
N ALA A 169 -13.67 8.43 1.49
CA ALA A 169 -13.72 8.03 0.09
C ALA A 169 -12.37 7.54 -0.41
N SER A 170 -12.37 6.46 -1.18
CA SER A 170 -11.16 5.88 -1.76
C SER A 170 -11.42 5.28 -3.13
N TRP A 171 -10.43 5.37 -4.01
CA TRP A 171 -10.42 4.63 -5.27
C TRP A 171 -10.39 3.11 -4.99
N HIS A 172 -11.11 2.35 -5.80
CA HIS A 172 -11.07 0.89 -5.72
C HIS A 172 -9.75 0.35 -6.32
N PRO A 173 -8.98 -0.52 -5.64
CA PRO A 173 -7.65 -0.94 -6.09
C PRO A 173 -7.62 -1.60 -7.49
N PHE A 174 -8.70 -2.32 -7.81
CA PHE A 174 -8.85 -3.08 -9.06
C PHE A 174 -9.71 -2.37 -10.12
N SER A 175 -9.94 -1.06 -9.99
CA SER A 175 -10.69 -0.28 -10.98
C SER A 175 -10.14 1.13 -11.14
N GLU A 176 -10.20 1.64 -12.38
CA GLU A 176 -9.74 2.99 -12.71
C GLU A 176 -10.84 4.05 -12.59
N THR A 177 -12.10 3.62 -12.56
CA THR A 177 -13.28 4.49 -12.63
C THR A 177 -14.16 4.40 -11.40
N HIS A 178 -13.85 3.52 -10.44
CA HIS A 178 -14.73 3.29 -9.30
C HIS A 178 -14.19 3.87 -7.99
N ILE A 179 -15.10 4.49 -7.24
CA ILE A 179 -14.83 5.05 -5.91
C ILE A 179 -15.80 4.44 -4.91
N GLY A 180 -15.26 3.96 -3.79
CA GLY A 180 -16.03 3.63 -2.60
C GLY A 180 -16.20 4.87 -1.72
N ILE A 181 -17.42 5.12 -1.22
CA ILE A 181 -17.74 6.21 -0.31
C ILE A 181 -18.49 5.65 0.89
N LEU A 182 -17.97 5.91 2.09
CA LEU A 182 -18.62 5.61 3.35
C LEU A 182 -19.19 6.89 3.94
N SER A 183 -20.43 6.81 4.40
CA SER A 183 -21.25 7.97 4.75
C SER A 183 -21.83 7.87 6.16
N SER A 184 -22.22 9.00 6.74
CA SER A 184 -22.72 9.11 8.12
C SER A 184 -24.05 8.40 8.36
N ASP A 185 -24.76 8.03 7.29
CA ASP A 185 -25.96 7.20 7.32
C ASP A 185 -25.65 5.69 7.47
N SER A 186 -24.37 5.34 7.69
CA SER A 186 -23.90 3.95 7.79
C SER A 186 -24.16 3.15 6.52
N VAL A 187 -23.93 3.77 5.36
CA VAL A 187 -24.01 3.11 4.06
C VAL A 187 -22.65 3.22 3.36
N PHE A 188 -22.16 2.08 2.88
CA PHE A 188 -21.03 2.03 1.95
C PHE A 188 -21.57 1.98 0.52
N ARG A 189 -21.10 2.90 -0.33
CA ARG A 189 -21.57 3.06 -1.72
C ARG A 189 -20.41 2.96 -2.69
N LEU A 190 -20.59 2.20 -3.76
CA LEU A 190 -19.65 2.11 -4.87
C LEU A 190 -20.22 2.85 -6.08
N PHE A 191 -19.47 3.80 -6.61
CA PHE A 191 -19.85 4.59 -7.79
C PHE A 191 -18.99 4.20 -8.98
N ASP A 192 -19.60 3.99 -10.15
CA ASP A 192 -18.88 3.92 -11.43
C ASP A 192 -18.93 5.28 -12.12
N LEU A 193 -17.82 6.01 -12.06
CA LEU A 193 -17.71 7.35 -12.64
C LEU A 193 -17.75 7.36 -14.18
N SER A 194 -17.71 6.19 -14.83
CA SER A 194 -17.77 6.08 -16.29
C SER A 194 -19.19 6.03 -16.85
N LEU A 195 -20.19 5.71 -16.00
CA LEU A 195 -21.58 5.51 -16.43
C LEU A 195 -22.51 6.55 -15.82
N ASP A 196 -22.61 6.55 -14.49
CA ASP A 196 -23.48 7.45 -13.76
C ASP A 196 -22.76 7.92 -12.49
N ILE A 197 -22.43 9.20 -12.47
CA ILE A 197 -21.77 9.83 -11.32
C ILE A 197 -22.77 10.28 -10.25
N GLY A 198 -24.05 10.39 -10.59
CA GLY A 198 -25.10 10.84 -9.70
C GLY A 198 -25.62 9.72 -8.80
N GLN A 199 -25.58 8.48 -9.26
CA GLN A 199 -26.13 7.32 -8.55
C GLN A 199 -25.05 6.25 -8.32
N PRO A 200 -25.05 5.59 -7.14
CA PRO A 200 -24.17 4.45 -6.89
C PRO A 200 -24.60 3.24 -7.70
N GLU A 201 -23.65 2.46 -8.19
CA GLU A 201 -23.94 1.15 -8.80
C GLU A 201 -24.20 0.08 -7.74
N GLN A 202 -23.61 0.22 -6.55
CA GLN A 202 -23.81 -0.70 -5.43
C GLN A 202 -23.95 0.05 -4.11
N GLU A 203 -24.93 -0.32 -3.30
CA GLU A 203 -25.16 0.22 -1.96
C GLU A 203 -25.25 -0.90 -0.91
N TYR A 204 -24.55 -0.72 0.21
CA TYR A 204 -24.50 -1.66 1.31
C TYR A 204 -24.87 -0.95 2.61
N TYR A 205 -26.08 -1.22 3.12
CA TYR A 205 -26.63 -0.61 4.32
C TYR A 205 -26.18 -1.41 5.55
N LEU A 206 -25.32 -0.81 6.38
CA LEU A 206 -24.64 -1.49 7.47
C LEU A 206 -25.53 -1.55 8.71
N GLN A 207 -25.96 -2.74 9.12
CA GLN A 207 -26.78 -2.94 10.31
C GLN A 207 -26.06 -3.79 11.34
N GLN A 208 -25.58 -3.16 12.42
CA GLN A 208 -25.02 -3.87 13.56
C GLN A 208 -26.14 -4.53 14.38
N ALA A 209 -25.94 -5.78 14.79
CA ALA A 209 -26.81 -6.46 15.75
C ALA A 209 -26.66 -5.78 17.12
N ALA A 210 -27.77 -5.30 17.67
CA ALA A 210 -27.78 -4.65 18.97
C ALA A 210 -27.49 -5.66 20.09
N LEU A 211 -26.22 -5.78 20.50
CA LEU A 211 -25.82 -6.45 21.74
C LEU A 211 -26.37 -5.67 22.94
N GLY A 212 -27.57 -6.02 23.41
CA GLY A 212 -28.08 -5.75 24.77
C GLY A 212 -28.07 -4.28 25.26
N LYS A 213 -29.28 -3.72 25.42
CA LYS A 213 -29.65 -2.32 25.71
C LYS A 213 -29.41 -1.38 24.51
N PRO A 214 -30.38 -0.51 24.18
CA PRO A 214 -30.18 0.52 23.16
C PRO A 214 -29.08 1.47 23.64
N ARG A 215 -27.85 1.26 23.17
CA ARG A 215 -26.81 2.28 23.20
C ARG A 215 -27.27 3.38 22.26
N ASN A 216 -27.04 4.65 22.60
CA ASN A 216 -27.36 5.74 21.68
C ASN A 216 -26.71 5.44 20.33
N ALA A 217 -27.48 5.51 19.23
CA ALA A 217 -26.97 5.33 17.87
C ALA A 217 -25.80 6.27 17.53
N ALA A 218 -25.62 7.34 18.33
CA ALA A 218 -24.49 8.26 18.26
C ALA A 218 -23.19 7.77 18.96
N SER A 219 -23.17 6.60 19.61
CA SER A 219 -22.01 6.12 20.38
C SER A 219 -21.06 5.18 19.62
N ILE A 220 -21.57 4.48 18.61
CA ILE A 220 -20.81 3.56 17.76
C ILE A 220 -21.26 3.84 16.32
N CYS A 221 -20.41 4.49 15.54
CA CYS A 221 -20.67 4.80 14.15
C CYS A 221 -19.47 4.39 13.29
N PRO A 222 -19.67 4.06 12.01
CA PRO A 222 -18.56 3.86 11.10
C PRO A 222 -17.74 5.15 11.00
N VAL A 223 -16.43 5.02 10.78
CA VAL A 223 -15.50 6.16 10.69
C VAL A 223 -14.60 6.08 9.47
N ASP A 224 -14.21 4.86 9.06
CA ASP A 224 -13.27 4.65 7.98
C ASP A 224 -13.51 3.27 7.33
N PHE A 225 -12.94 3.06 6.15
CA PHE A 225 -12.88 1.75 5.52
C PHE A 225 -11.58 1.52 4.77
N ALA A 226 -11.23 0.26 4.57
CA ALA A 226 -10.15 -0.17 3.70
C ALA A 226 -10.62 -1.27 2.75
N PHE A 227 -10.20 -1.21 1.49
CA PHE A 227 -10.29 -2.35 0.58
C PHE A 227 -9.20 -3.36 0.94
N GLY A 228 -9.48 -4.66 0.81
CA GLY A 228 -8.47 -5.70 0.97
C GLY A 228 -7.49 -5.80 -0.21
N GLY A 229 -6.58 -6.76 -0.12
CA GLY A 229 -5.38 -6.84 -0.96
C GLY A 229 -5.40 -7.88 -2.07
N ASP A 230 -4.23 -8.14 -2.65
CA ASP A 230 -4.04 -9.10 -3.75
C ASP A 230 -3.96 -10.56 -3.24
N HIS A 231 -4.75 -10.92 -2.22
CA HIS A 231 -4.72 -12.23 -1.55
C HIS A 231 -6.12 -12.82 -1.49
N LEU A 232 -6.32 -14.02 -2.04
CA LEU A 232 -7.59 -14.77 -2.09
C LEU A 232 -8.86 -13.87 -2.12
N TRP A 233 -9.77 -14.02 -1.15
CA TRP A 233 -11.02 -13.27 -1.03
C TRP A 233 -10.84 -11.89 -0.40
N ASP A 234 -9.69 -11.58 0.21
CA ASP A 234 -9.38 -10.22 0.69
C ASP A 234 -9.49 -9.22 -0.48
N ARG A 235 -9.18 -9.67 -1.70
CA ARG A 235 -9.36 -8.92 -2.96
C ARG A 235 -10.76 -8.32 -3.13
N PHE A 236 -11.78 -9.04 -2.67
CA PHE A 236 -13.19 -8.66 -2.79
C PHE A 236 -13.77 -8.24 -1.45
N SER A 237 -12.93 -7.93 -0.47
CA SER A 237 -13.36 -7.57 0.87
C SER A 237 -13.26 -6.07 1.11
N VAL A 238 -14.25 -5.54 1.83
CA VAL A 238 -14.21 -4.18 2.39
C VAL A 238 -14.29 -4.27 3.89
N PHE A 239 -13.27 -3.76 4.57
CA PHE A 239 -13.18 -3.66 6.02
C PHE A 239 -13.72 -2.31 6.48
N ILE A 240 -14.68 -2.31 7.39
CA ILE A 240 -15.32 -1.11 7.95
C ILE A 240 -14.88 -0.95 9.41
N LEU A 241 -14.27 0.19 9.72
CA LEU A 241 -13.89 0.58 11.07
C LEU A 241 -15.00 1.41 11.72
N TYR A 242 -15.30 1.10 12.98
CA TYR A 242 -16.20 1.88 13.82
C TYR A 242 -15.43 2.65 14.91
N THR A 243 -16.07 3.69 15.47
CA THR A 243 -15.46 4.58 16.48
C THR A 243 -14.89 3.89 17.72
N ASP A 244 -15.45 2.73 18.09
CA ASP A 244 -15.01 1.93 19.25
C ASP A 244 -13.85 0.98 18.92
N GLY A 245 -13.34 1.02 17.69
CA GLY A 245 -12.27 0.17 17.21
C GLY A 245 -12.71 -1.24 16.81
N SER A 246 -14.03 -1.49 16.72
CA SER A 246 -14.55 -2.71 16.11
C SER A 246 -14.39 -2.64 14.58
N ILE A 247 -14.01 -3.77 13.99
CA ILE A 247 -13.82 -3.93 12.54
C ILE A 247 -14.84 -4.94 12.07
N TYR A 248 -15.54 -4.62 10.99
CA TYR A 248 -16.46 -5.50 10.30
C TYR A 248 -16.00 -5.68 8.85
N THR A 249 -16.42 -6.75 8.19
CA THR A 249 -16.07 -7.03 6.80
C THR A 249 -17.31 -7.34 5.98
N ILE A 250 -17.31 -6.93 4.71
CA ILE A 250 -18.31 -7.33 3.72
C ILE A 250 -17.56 -7.96 2.55
N CYS A 251 -17.94 -9.17 2.16
CA CYS A 251 -17.30 -9.93 1.09
C CYS A 251 -18.32 -10.87 0.43
N PRO A 252 -18.40 -10.95 -0.92
CA PRO A 252 -17.55 -10.25 -1.89
C PRO A 252 -18.18 -8.96 -2.46
N ILE A 253 -17.35 -7.93 -2.64
CA ILE A 253 -17.66 -6.66 -3.31
C ILE A 253 -16.73 -6.54 -4.52
N VAL A 254 -17.31 -6.56 -5.72
CA VAL A 254 -16.59 -6.39 -6.99
C VAL A 254 -17.25 -5.28 -7.81
N PRO A 255 -16.50 -4.24 -8.21
CA PRO A 255 -17.06 -3.20 -9.08
C PRO A 255 -17.50 -3.79 -10.40
N PHE A 256 -18.65 -3.37 -10.91
CA PHE A 256 -19.12 -3.91 -12.18
C PHE A 256 -18.16 -3.53 -13.30
N ARG A 257 -17.94 -4.44 -14.24
CA ARG A 257 -17.07 -4.25 -15.41
C ARG A 257 -15.58 -4.03 -15.08
N SER A 258 -15.19 -4.16 -13.81
CA SER A 258 -13.78 -4.22 -13.41
C SER A 258 -13.08 -5.43 -14.01
N VAL A 259 -11.76 -5.33 -14.19
CA VAL A 259 -10.95 -6.35 -14.87
C VAL A 259 -9.98 -6.98 -13.86
N HIS A 260 -9.98 -8.30 -13.79
CA HIS A 260 -9.23 -9.09 -12.81
C HIS A 260 -8.35 -10.13 -13.51
N LYS A 261 -7.16 -10.38 -12.94
CA LYS A 261 -6.22 -11.39 -13.44
C LYS A 261 -6.84 -12.78 -13.35
N VAL A 262 -6.70 -13.59 -14.39
CA VAL A 262 -7.25 -14.95 -14.41
C VAL A 262 -6.60 -15.84 -13.36
N GLU A 263 -5.30 -15.70 -13.13
CA GLU A 263 -4.56 -16.51 -12.16
C GLU A 263 -5.15 -16.35 -10.75
N SER A 264 -5.43 -15.10 -10.36
CA SER A 264 -6.06 -14.79 -9.08
C SER A 264 -7.48 -15.34 -8.95
N LEU A 265 -8.27 -15.28 -10.01
CA LEU A 265 -9.64 -15.84 -10.00
C LEU A 265 -9.63 -17.37 -9.91
N LEU A 266 -8.70 -18.02 -10.61
CA LEU A 266 -8.52 -19.46 -10.55
C LEU A 266 -8.05 -19.92 -9.17
N GLU A 267 -7.20 -19.15 -8.51
CA GLU A 267 -6.76 -19.40 -7.14
C GLU A 267 -7.96 -19.38 -6.18
N ILE A 268 -8.78 -18.32 -6.22
CA ILE A 268 -10.00 -18.19 -5.41
C ILE A 268 -11.00 -19.33 -5.71
N TYR A 269 -11.18 -19.65 -6.98
CA TYR A 269 -12.09 -20.72 -7.40
C TYR A 269 -11.62 -22.10 -6.92
N ALA A 270 -10.31 -22.38 -7.05
CA ALA A 270 -9.71 -23.62 -6.58
C ALA A 270 -9.79 -23.75 -5.04
N ASP A 271 -9.55 -22.66 -4.31
CA ASP A 271 -9.72 -22.60 -2.86
C ASP A 271 -11.16 -22.98 -2.45
N ALA A 272 -12.16 -22.31 -3.03
CA ALA A 272 -13.56 -22.58 -2.76
C ALA A 272 -13.95 -24.05 -3.06
N GLN A 273 -13.41 -24.64 -4.14
CA GLN A 273 -13.68 -26.05 -4.48
C GLN A 273 -12.94 -27.07 -3.61
N THR A 274 -11.70 -26.78 -3.23
CA THR A 274 -10.82 -27.77 -2.59
C THR A 274 -10.88 -27.71 -1.07
N LEU A 275 -10.90 -26.51 -0.50
CA LEU A 275 -10.96 -26.28 0.95
C LEU A 275 -12.39 -26.02 1.42
N GLY A 276 -13.16 -25.24 0.65
CA GLY A 276 -14.54 -24.89 0.98
C GLY A 276 -15.54 -26.05 0.85
N LEU A 277 -15.79 -26.52 -0.38
CA LEU A 277 -16.80 -27.55 -0.68
C LEU A 277 -16.52 -28.93 -0.08
N LYS A 278 -15.25 -29.21 0.26
CA LYS A 278 -14.83 -30.47 0.89
C LYS A 278 -14.67 -30.34 2.41
N SER A 279 -15.02 -29.19 2.99
CA SER A 279 -14.96 -28.96 4.42
C SER A 279 -15.97 -29.83 5.18
N ASP A 280 -15.61 -30.23 6.40
CA ASP A 280 -16.54 -30.88 7.33
C ASP A 280 -17.53 -29.87 7.95
N ASN A 281 -17.28 -28.56 7.81
CA ASN A 281 -18.19 -27.51 8.28
C ASN A 281 -19.29 -27.22 7.24
N SER A 282 -20.54 -27.52 7.58
CA SER A 282 -21.69 -27.28 6.71
C SER A 282 -21.89 -25.80 6.34
N ILE A 283 -21.52 -24.87 7.23
CA ILE A 283 -21.60 -23.43 6.96
C ILE A 283 -20.58 -23.06 5.87
N ALA A 284 -19.35 -23.57 5.99
CA ALA A 284 -18.32 -23.38 4.98
C ALA A 284 -18.75 -23.94 3.62
N VAL A 285 -19.26 -25.18 3.60
CA VAL A 285 -19.78 -25.81 2.37
C VAL A 285 -20.89 -24.97 1.74
N ASN A 286 -21.83 -24.44 2.53
CA ASN A 286 -22.90 -23.59 2.02
C ASN A 286 -22.35 -22.28 1.43
N ASN A 287 -21.49 -21.58 2.17
CA ASN A 287 -20.87 -20.33 1.73
C ASN A 287 -20.05 -20.55 0.44
N SER A 288 -19.27 -21.62 0.36
CA SER A 288 -18.47 -21.94 -0.83
C SER A 288 -19.33 -22.34 -2.03
N ASN A 289 -20.48 -23.01 -1.84
CA ASN A 289 -21.43 -23.26 -2.94
C ASN A 289 -21.98 -21.95 -3.52
N MET A 290 -22.36 -21.01 -2.65
CA MET A 290 -22.83 -19.68 -3.07
C MET A 290 -21.69 -18.90 -3.75
N ALA A 291 -20.47 -18.99 -3.22
CA ALA A 291 -19.29 -18.35 -3.77
C ALA A 291 -18.94 -18.84 -5.17
N VAL A 292 -18.94 -20.17 -5.40
CA VAL A 292 -18.71 -20.75 -6.72
C VAL A 292 -19.79 -20.30 -7.71
N SER A 293 -21.06 -20.36 -7.31
CA SER A 293 -22.18 -19.91 -8.15
C SER A 293 -22.05 -18.43 -8.51
N TRP A 294 -21.66 -17.59 -7.53
CA TRP A 294 -21.44 -16.17 -7.72
C TRP A 294 -20.23 -15.89 -8.63
N LEU A 295 -19.12 -16.60 -8.47
CA LEU A 295 -17.93 -16.48 -9.32
C LEU A 295 -18.24 -16.83 -10.77
N GLU A 296 -18.92 -17.94 -11.01
CA GLU A 296 -19.29 -18.39 -12.36
C GLU A 296 -20.27 -17.43 -13.05
N ALA A 297 -21.18 -16.81 -12.29
CA ALA A 297 -22.10 -15.82 -12.85
C ALA A 297 -21.44 -14.46 -13.10
N THR A 298 -20.57 -14.02 -12.18
CA THR A 298 -19.86 -12.73 -12.25
C THR A 298 -18.75 -12.77 -13.31
N PHE A 299 -18.08 -13.92 -13.47
CA PHE A 299 -17.02 -14.17 -14.44
C PHE A 299 -17.39 -15.36 -15.32
N SER A 300 -18.37 -15.17 -16.21
CA SER A 300 -18.95 -16.25 -17.04
C SER A 300 -17.95 -17.04 -17.89
N GLU A 301 -16.84 -16.41 -18.25
CA GLU A 301 -15.76 -17.01 -19.04
C GLU A 301 -14.87 -17.93 -18.19
N LEU A 302 -14.96 -17.91 -16.86
CA LEU A 302 -14.14 -18.71 -15.93
C LEU A 302 -14.30 -20.21 -16.16
N ALA A 303 -15.54 -20.69 -16.37
CA ALA A 303 -15.82 -22.10 -16.67
C ALA A 303 -15.26 -22.54 -18.04
N GLN A 304 -15.21 -21.63 -19.02
CA GLN A 304 -14.64 -21.89 -20.34
C GLN A 304 -13.11 -21.96 -20.27
N GLN A 305 -12.47 -21.11 -19.45
CA GLN A 305 -11.02 -21.16 -19.21
C GLN A 305 -10.58 -22.52 -18.64
N LEU A 306 -11.38 -23.09 -17.73
CA LEU A 306 -11.13 -24.42 -17.13
C LEU A 306 -11.30 -25.58 -18.13
N SER A 307 -12.06 -25.38 -19.22
CA SER A 307 -12.46 -26.45 -20.14
C SER A 307 -11.72 -26.43 -21.49
N GLU A 308 -11.39 -25.25 -22.03
CA GLU A 308 -10.96 -25.08 -23.43
C GLU A 308 -9.48 -24.70 -23.61
N GLY A 309 -8.73 -24.46 -22.53
CA GLY A 309 -7.28 -24.21 -22.57
C GLY A 309 -6.84 -22.91 -23.27
N VAL A 310 -7.78 -22.04 -23.65
CA VAL A 310 -7.51 -20.70 -24.17
C VAL A 310 -7.33 -19.76 -22.99
N THR A 311 -6.10 -19.50 -22.55
CA THR A 311 -5.81 -18.61 -21.41
C THR A 311 -5.95 -17.14 -21.78
N LEU A 312 -7.05 -16.51 -21.37
CA LEU A 312 -7.15 -15.04 -21.31
C LEU A 312 -6.30 -14.54 -20.13
N PRO A 313 -5.60 -13.40 -20.25
CA PRO A 313 -4.81 -12.86 -19.14
C PRO A 313 -5.68 -12.22 -18.04
N ALA A 314 -6.91 -11.83 -18.37
CA ALA A 314 -7.83 -11.19 -17.45
C ALA A 314 -9.29 -11.41 -17.86
N LEU A 315 -10.19 -11.45 -16.86
CA LEU A 315 -11.65 -11.50 -17.04
C LEU A 315 -12.30 -10.21 -16.56
N ARG A 316 -13.44 -9.89 -17.16
CA ARG A 316 -14.25 -8.73 -16.79
C ARG A 316 -15.44 -9.18 -15.94
N ALA A 317 -15.63 -8.52 -14.80
CA ALA A 317 -16.78 -8.76 -13.93
C ALA A 317 -18.08 -8.29 -14.61
N ARG A 318 -19.10 -9.14 -14.63
CA ARG A 318 -20.46 -8.79 -15.07
C ARG A 318 -21.29 -8.34 -13.86
N PRO A 319 -22.23 -7.39 -14.03
CA PRO A 319 -23.18 -7.06 -12.98
C PRO A 319 -23.96 -8.30 -12.55
N TYR A 320 -23.83 -8.68 -11.28
CA TYR A 320 -24.48 -9.86 -10.74
C TYR A 320 -24.74 -9.73 -9.23
N ALA A 321 -25.89 -10.24 -8.79
CA ALA A 321 -26.25 -10.41 -7.40
C ALA A 321 -27.16 -11.63 -7.26
N LEU A 322 -27.10 -12.31 -6.12
CA LEU A 322 -28.01 -13.42 -5.80
C LEU A 322 -29.40 -12.85 -5.47
N PHE A 323 -30.45 -13.35 -6.11
CA PHE A 323 -31.81 -12.76 -6.01
C PHE A 323 -32.46 -12.92 -4.64
N ASP A 324 -32.07 -13.95 -3.89
CA ASP A 324 -32.64 -14.33 -2.60
C ASP A 324 -31.62 -14.20 -1.46
N ALA A 325 -30.47 -13.55 -1.69
CA ALA A 325 -29.45 -13.42 -0.68
C ALA A 325 -28.70 -12.08 -0.70
N CYS A 326 -28.59 -11.45 0.48
CA CYS A 326 -27.78 -10.26 0.72
C CYS A 326 -26.43 -10.64 1.33
N LEU A 327 -25.41 -9.79 1.17
CA LEU A 327 -24.14 -9.95 1.88
C LEU A 327 -24.32 -9.74 3.38
N THR A 328 -23.66 -10.57 4.18
CA THR A 328 -23.61 -10.43 5.64
C THR A 328 -22.57 -9.39 6.05
N LEU A 329 -22.88 -8.58 7.06
CA LEU A 329 -21.90 -7.72 7.74
C LEU A 329 -21.12 -8.56 8.76
N GLN A 330 -20.01 -9.15 8.34
CA GLN A 330 -19.22 -10.07 9.16
C GLN A 330 -18.51 -9.33 10.28
N GLY A 331 -18.80 -9.65 11.55
CA GLY A 331 -18.09 -9.09 12.69
C GLY A 331 -18.97 -8.74 13.90
N PRO A 332 -18.39 -8.08 14.93
CA PRO A 332 -17.05 -7.51 14.93
C PRO A 332 -15.98 -8.62 14.92
N LEU A 333 -14.90 -8.43 14.15
CA LEU A 333 -13.81 -9.41 14.10
C LEU A 333 -13.18 -9.58 15.50
N ASN A 334 -13.10 -10.83 15.96
CA ASN A 334 -12.68 -11.15 17.32
C ASN A 334 -11.18 -10.88 17.51
N LYS A 335 -10.81 -10.03 18.48
CA LYS A 335 -9.40 -9.74 18.78
C LYS A 335 -8.84 -10.72 19.81
N ILE A 336 -7.82 -11.47 19.43
CA ILE A 336 -7.09 -12.41 20.30
C ILE A 336 -5.75 -11.78 20.71
N CYS A 337 -5.41 -11.87 22.00
CA CYS A 337 -4.12 -11.44 22.53
C CYS A 337 -3.35 -12.67 23.03
N HIS A 338 -2.12 -12.89 22.56
CA HIS A 338 -1.22 -13.86 23.18
C HIS A 338 -0.58 -13.24 24.42
N GLY A 339 -1.02 -13.67 25.60
CA GLY A 339 -0.43 -13.32 26.89
C GLY A 339 -1.03 -14.21 27.97
N GLU A 340 -0.17 -14.90 28.73
CA GLU A 340 -0.55 -15.89 29.74
C GLU A 340 -1.57 -15.36 30.76
N GLU A 341 -2.55 -16.23 31.02
CA GLU A 341 -3.45 -16.33 32.18
C GLU A 341 -4.19 -15.08 32.69
N ASP A 342 -5.52 -15.23 32.68
CA ASP A 342 -6.48 -14.49 33.49
C ASP A 342 -6.02 -14.36 34.95
N SER A 343 -5.49 -13.18 35.26
CA SER A 343 -5.76 -12.54 36.54
C SER A 343 -6.28 -11.14 36.25
N SER A 344 -7.36 -10.78 36.95
CA SER A 344 -8.19 -9.58 36.80
C SER A 344 -7.48 -8.24 37.07
N SER A 345 -6.22 -8.08 36.65
CA SER A 345 -5.38 -6.90 36.87
C SER A 345 -4.52 -6.48 35.67
N ILE A 346 -4.55 -7.20 34.53
CA ILE A 346 -3.88 -6.75 33.30
C ILE A 346 -4.88 -6.83 32.13
N ARG A 347 -5.77 -5.82 32.03
CA ARG A 347 -6.32 -5.47 30.70
C ARG A 347 -5.10 -5.13 29.85
N GLY A 348 -4.76 -5.97 28.87
CA GLY A 348 -3.76 -5.62 27.85
C GLY A 348 -4.01 -4.18 27.37
N ALA A 349 -2.95 -3.39 27.22
CA ALA A 349 -3.03 -1.93 27.00
C ALA A 349 -4.19 -1.60 26.04
N GLN A 350 -5.20 -0.90 26.55
CA GLN A 350 -6.34 -0.48 25.72
C GLN A 350 -5.95 0.81 25.02
N CYS A 351 -6.17 0.89 23.71
CA CYS A 351 -5.92 2.11 22.98
C CYS A 351 -6.84 3.24 23.49
N GLU A 352 -6.27 4.43 23.67
CA GLU A 352 -6.97 5.59 24.20
C GLU A 352 -7.71 6.35 23.07
N GLY A 353 -8.89 6.91 23.39
CA GLY A 353 -9.66 7.73 22.45
C GLY A 353 -10.59 6.92 21.53
N ARG A 354 -10.88 7.46 20.35
CA ARG A 354 -11.72 6.82 19.32
C ARG A 354 -10.85 6.38 18.16
N ALA A 355 -11.24 5.30 17.49
CA ALA A 355 -10.60 4.91 16.24
C ALA A 355 -10.89 5.96 15.16
N CYS A 356 -9.89 6.31 14.36
CA CYS A 356 -9.98 7.42 13.40
C CYS A 356 -9.48 7.10 11.98
N ASN A 357 -8.64 6.09 11.80
CA ASN A 357 -8.17 5.69 10.46
C ASN A 357 -7.87 4.19 10.41
N LEU A 358 -8.11 3.56 9.25
CA LEU A 358 -7.84 2.14 8.99
C LEU A 358 -7.03 2.00 7.71
N ILE A 359 -5.98 1.17 7.74
CA ILE A 359 -5.36 0.65 6.53
C ILE A 359 -5.33 -0.88 6.56
N TYR A 360 -5.56 -1.47 5.40
CA TYR A 360 -5.23 -2.86 5.12
C TYR A 360 -3.87 -2.89 4.39
N HIS A 361 -3.01 -3.83 4.73
CA HIS A 361 -1.77 -4.05 4.02
C HIS A 361 -1.45 -5.55 3.95
N LEU A 362 -0.99 -6.01 2.78
CA LEU A 362 -0.51 -7.38 2.59
C LEU A 362 1.01 -7.36 2.63
N VAL A 363 1.60 -8.01 3.64
CA VAL A 363 3.05 -8.14 3.78
C VAL A 363 3.43 -9.59 3.54
N SER A 364 3.96 -9.87 2.36
CA SER A 364 4.24 -11.22 1.88
C SER A 364 2.98 -12.11 1.93
N LYS A 365 2.79 -12.89 3.01
CA LYS A 365 1.60 -13.73 3.22
C LYS A 365 0.70 -13.25 4.36
N ASP A 366 1.12 -12.24 5.12
CA ASP A 366 0.37 -11.72 6.25
C ASP A 366 -0.55 -10.59 5.79
N SER A 367 -1.86 -10.78 5.92
CA SER A 367 -2.84 -9.70 5.81
C SER A 367 -2.94 -8.96 7.15
N ILE A 368 -2.57 -7.68 7.15
CA ILE A 368 -2.48 -6.84 8.35
C ILE A 368 -3.50 -5.71 8.28
N LEU A 369 -4.19 -5.48 9.40
CA LEU A 369 -5.06 -4.34 9.63
C LEU A 369 -4.43 -3.43 10.68
N VAL A 370 -4.23 -2.17 10.33
CA VAL A 370 -3.70 -1.16 11.24
C VAL A 370 -4.78 -0.13 11.53
N THR A 371 -5.13 0.00 12.81
CA THR A 371 -6.11 0.98 13.30
C THR A 371 -5.39 2.11 14.02
N ALA A 372 -5.58 3.34 13.56
CA ALA A 372 -5.13 4.53 14.28
C ALA A 372 -6.18 5.02 15.28
N TRP A 373 -5.72 5.43 16.45
CA TRP A 373 -6.55 5.92 17.55
C TRP A 373 -6.24 7.38 17.85
N SER A 374 -7.29 8.14 18.16
CA SER A 374 -7.18 9.56 18.47
C SER A 374 -6.34 9.87 19.73
N GLY A 375 -6.02 8.85 20.54
CA GLY A 375 -5.06 8.96 21.65
C GLY A 375 -3.59 9.00 21.23
N GLY A 376 -3.27 8.86 19.92
CA GLY A 376 -1.88 8.84 19.44
C GLY A 376 -1.27 7.45 19.36
N GLN A 377 -2.11 6.41 19.24
CA GLN A 377 -1.67 5.02 19.23
C GLN A 377 -2.13 4.32 17.95
N LEU A 378 -1.32 3.38 17.47
CA LEU A 378 -1.68 2.45 16.40
C LEU A 378 -1.86 1.06 16.99
N GLN A 379 -2.94 0.37 16.60
CA GLN A 379 -3.12 -1.04 16.87
C GLN A 379 -2.85 -1.81 15.57
N VAL A 380 -1.87 -2.71 15.61
CA VAL A 380 -1.49 -3.57 14.47
C VAL A 380 -2.01 -4.97 14.75
N ASP A 381 -2.92 -5.45 13.92
CA ASP A 381 -3.50 -6.79 14.01
C ASP A 381 -3.28 -7.57 12.69
N ALA A 382 -2.92 -8.85 12.76
CA ALA A 382 -2.92 -9.75 11.60
C ALA A 382 -4.24 -10.54 11.53
N LEU A 383 -4.72 -10.82 10.32
CA LEU A 383 -5.80 -11.79 10.12
C LEU A 383 -5.26 -13.20 10.36
N ALA A 384 -5.90 -13.96 11.26
CA ALA A 384 -5.43 -15.30 11.62
C ALA A 384 -5.71 -16.36 10.54
N ASP A 385 -6.68 -16.10 9.68
CA ASP A 385 -7.15 -16.98 8.63
C ASP A 385 -7.81 -16.11 7.53
N GLU A 386 -8.13 -16.72 6.40
CA GLU A 386 -8.68 -16.07 5.21
C GLU A 386 -10.09 -15.52 5.45
N ILE A 387 -10.39 -14.34 4.90
CA ILE A 387 -11.77 -13.89 4.82
C ILE A 387 -12.55 -14.82 3.89
N GLN A 388 -13.75 -15.20 4.29
CA GLN A 388 -14.65 -15.99 3.46
C GLN A 388 -15.83 -15.13 2.98
N PRO A 389 -16.35 -15.38 1.77
CA PRO A 389 -17.55 -14.70 1.31
C PRO A 389 -18.79 -15.26 2.03
N VAL A 390 -19.67 -14.38 2.50
CA VAL A 390 -20.84 -14.78 3.31
C VAL A 390 -22.09 -14.05 2.87
N TRP A 391 -23.13 -14.81 2.59
CA TRP A 391 -24.46 -14.33 2.25
C TRP A 391 -25.49 -14.84 3.24
N ARG A 392 -26.56 -14.07 3.41
CA ARG A 392 -27.75 -14.46 4.16
C ARG A 392 -28.94 -14.61 3.22
N THR A 393 -29.57 -15.79 3.22
CA THR A 393 -30.65 -16.18 2.30
C THR A 393 -32.05 -15.78 2.76
N ASP A 394 -32.18 -15.10 3.90
CA ASP A 394 -33.46 -14.60 4.43
C ASP A 394 -33.74 -13.14 4.01
N SER A 395 -32.83 -12.52 3.26
CA SER A 395 -32.92 -11.15 2.80
C SER A 395 -32.61 -11.07 1.30
N ALA A 396 -33.52 -10.47 0.54
CA ALA A 396 -33.34 -10.24 -0.89
C ALA A 396 -32.77 -8.84 -1.18
N PRO A 397 -31.80 -8.69 -2.10
CA PRO A 397 -31.32 -7.40 -2.52
C PRO A 397 -32.36 -6.64 -3.34
N ARG A 398 -32.25 -5.31 -3.35
CA ARG A 398 -33.00 -4.46 -4.28
C ARG A 398 -32.20 -4.29 -5.56
N LEU A 399 -32.80 -4.69 -6.68
CA LEU A 399 -32.18 -4.61 -8.00
C LEU A 399 -32.77 -3.46 -8.80
N CYS A 400 -31.89 -2.67 -9.42
CA CYS A 400 -32.23 -1.78 -10.51
C CYS A 400 -31.86 -2.49 -11.81
N VAL A 401 -32.83 -2.66 -12.71
CA VAL A 401 -32.63 -3.36 -14.00
C VAL A 401 -33.05 -2.49 -15.18
N ASP A 402 -32.45 -2.73 -16.35
CA ASP A 402 -32.88 -2.14 -17.60
C ASP A 402 -34.11 -2.87 -18.19
N SER A 403 -34.56 -2.45 -19.37
CA SER A 403 -35.70 -3.07 -20.08
C SER A 403 -35.44 -4.50 -20.56
N TYR A 404 -34.21 -5.00 -20.45
CA TYR A 404 -33.77 -6.34 -20.84
C TYR A 404 -33.43 -7.21 -19.62
N ASP A 405 -33.83 -6.79 -18.42
CA ASP A 405 -33.53 -7.44 -17.14
C ASP A 405 -32.02 -7.50 -16.80
N HIS A 406 -31.18 -6.65 -17.40
CA HIS A 406 -29.79 -6.52 -16.99
C HIS A 406 -29.68 -5.65 -15.75
N ILE A 407 -28.90 -6.10 -14.77
CA ILE A 407 -28.64 -5.35 -13.54
C ILE A 407 -27.84 -4.09 -13.86
N LEU A 408 -28.41 -2.94 -13.51
CA LEU A 408 -27.80 -1.61 -13.55
C LEU A 408 -27.25 -1.20 -12.18
N GLY A 409 -27.88 -1.66 -11.09
CA GLY A 409 -27.44 -1.37 -9.74
C GLY A 409 -28.05 -2.29 -8.70
N VAL A 410 -27.39 -2.40 -7.54
CA VAL A 410 -27.78 -3.31 -6.45
C VAL A 410 -27.72 -2.58 -5.12
N ALA A 411 -28.74 -2.75 -4.28
CA ALA A 411 -28.73 -2.28 -2.90
C ALA A 411 -29.04 -3.43 -1.94
N MET A 412 -28.18 -3.62 -0.94
CA MET A 412 -28.27 -4.71 0.04
C MET A 412 -28.35 -4.18 1.46
N ILE A 413 -29.17 -4.81 2.29
CA ILE A 413 -29.09 -4.65 3.74
C ILE A 413 -28.10 -5.69 4.25
N CYS A 414 -27.00 -5.22 4.85
CA CYS A 414 -25.96 -6.04 5.41
C CYS A 414 -26.08 -6.02 6.92
N GLU A 415 -26.84 -6.95 7.47
CA GLU A 415 -26.93 -7.09 8.93
C GLU A 415 -25.81 -7.99 9.45
N SER A 416 -25.37 -7.78 10.68
CA SER A 416 -24.38 -8.65 11.30
C SER A 416 -25.02 -9.90 11.86
N ASP A 417 -24.34 -11.04 11.71
CA ASP A 417 -24.79 -12.29 12.31
C ASP A 417 -24.74 -12.18 13.84
N SER A 418 -25.92 -12.15 14.46
CA SER A 418 -26.09 -12.12 15.92
C SER A 418 -25.73 -13.44 16.62
N SER A 419 -25.09 -14.37 15.91
CA SER A 419 -24.63 -15.62 16.50
C SER A 419 -23.76 -15.27 17.70
N GLU A 420 -24.19 -15.72 18.88
CA GLU A 420 -23.49 -15.58 20.14
C GLU A 420 -22.00 -15.63 19.85
N ALA A 421 -21.28 -14.57 20.24
CA ALA A 421 -19.84 -14.52 20.19
C ALA A 421 -19.36 -15.91 20.54
N ALA A 422 -18.76 -16.61 19.57
CA ALA A 422 -18.04 -17.83 19.85
C ALA A 422 -16.89 -17.37 20.74
N MET A 423 -17.18 -17.22 22.04
CA MET A 423 -16.21 -17.15 23.11
C MET A 423 -15.57 -18.52 23.08
N LEU A 424 -14.67 -18.70 22.12
CA LEU A 424 -13.69 -19.75 22.20
C LEU A 424 -13.02 -19.54 23.55
N LYS A 425 -13.19 -20.54 24.40
CA LYS A 425 -12.53 -20.54 25.70
C LYS A 425 -11.03 -20.43 25.40
N PRO A 426 -10.29 -19.56 26.12
CA PRO A 426 -8.84 -19.41 25.94
C PRO A 426 -8.06 -20.73 25.97
N ASP A 427 -8.63 -21.78 26.58
CA ASP A 427 -8.03 -23.10 26.78
C ASP A 427 -8.07 -24.04 25.57
N GLN A 428 -8.65 -23.66 24.43
CA GLN A 428 -8.74 -24.55 23.26
C GLN A 428 -7.48 -24.40 22.39
N GLN A 429 -6.64 -25.45 22.33
CA GLN A 429 -5.42 -25.47 21.51
C GLN A 429 -5.70 -25.03 20.06
N LEU A 430 -5.03 -23.97 19.62
CA LEU A 430 -5.18 -23.35 18.29
C LEU A 430 -4.75 -24.26 17.13
N ASP A 431 -4.14 -25.41 17.40
CA ASP A 431 -3.33 -26.12 16.40
C ASP A 431 -4.12 -26.66 15.19
N HIS A 432 -5.46 -26.74 15.22
CA HIS A 432 -6.26 -27.29 14.11
C HIS A 432 -7.65 -26.68 13.88
N ILE A 433 -7.97 -25.47 14.37
CA ILE A 433 -9.27 -24.85 14.06
C ILE A 433 -9.16 -24.09 12.73
N VAL A 434 -9.59 -24.73 11.65
CA VAL A 434 -9.82 -24.06 10.37
C VAL A 434 -11.09 -23.20 10.52
N TRP A 435 -10.98 -21.87 10.40
CA TRP A 435 -12.11 -20.95 10.65
C TRP A 435 -13.12 -20.88 9.51
N LEU A 436 -12.96 -21.75 8.51
CA LEU A 436 -13.88 -21.97 7.40
C LEU A 436 -15.34 -21.91 7.87
N GLY A 437 -16.08 -20.91 7.36
CA GLY A 437 -17.49 -20.67 7.68
C GLY A 437 -17.75 -19.62 8.76
N HIS A 438 -16.73 -19.09 9.43
CA HIS A 438 -16.83 -18.01 10.41
C HIS A 438 -15.86 -16.88 10.08
N SER A 439 -16.07 -15.70 10.67
CA SER A 439 -15.15 -14.57 10.51
C SER A 439 -13.83 -14.85 11.22
N PRO A 440 -12.67 -14.67 10.55
CA PRO A 440 -11.38 -14.96 11.15
C PRO A 440 -11.08 -13.99 12.31
N PRO A 441 -10.40 -14.45 13.37
CA PRO A 441 -9.97 -13.54 14.43
C PRO A 441 -8.78 -12.67 13.99
N LEU A 442 -8.62 -11.58 14.71
CA LEU A 442 -7.50 -10.65 14.62
C LEU A 442 -6.47 -11.01 15.70
N LEU A 443 -5.27 -11.40 15.27
CA LEU A 443 -4.13 -11.61 16.14
C LEU A 443 -3.44 -10.27 16.39
N ARG A 444 -3.50 -9.77 17.62
CA ARG A 444 -2.83 -8.51 17.96
C ARG A 444 -1.32 -8.68 17.91
N ILE A 445 -0.68 -8.02 16.95
CA ILE A 445 0.78 -8.00 16.81
C ILE A 445 1.37 -6.95 17.76
N ALA A 446 0.85 -5.73 17.74
CA ALA A 446 1.42 -4.67 18.55
C ALA A 446 0.45 -3.52 18.81
N ILE A 447 0.74 -2.78 19.88
CA ILE A 447 0.25 -1.43 20.07
C ILE A 447 1.46 -0.51 20.04
N VAL A 448 1.44 0.44 19.11
CA VAL A 448 2.52 1.38 18.86
C VAL A 448 2.08 2.74 19.37
N ASP A 449 2.79 3.29 20.35
CA ASP A 449 2.55 4.65 20.85
C ASP A 449 3.44 5.63 20.06
N LEU A 450 2.81 6.62 19.42
CA LEU A 450 3.51 7.67 18.66
C LEU A 450 4.06 8.79 19.57
N ALA A 451 3.92 8.66 20.89
CA ALA A 451 4.36 9.62 21.89
C ALA A 451 3.80 11.05 21.68
N LEU A 452 2.59 11.14 21.11
CA LEU A 452 1.93 12.43 20.87
C LEU A 452 1.43 13.07 22.18
N PRO A 453 1.33 14.42 22.25
CA PRO A 453 0.86 15.10 23.45
C PRO A 453 -0.56 14.68 23.84
N LYS A 454 -0.78 14.32 25.12
CA LYS A 454 -2.07 13.82 25.60
C LYS A 454 -3.16 14.89 25.85
N ASN A 455 -2.80 16.18 25.79
CA ASN A 455 -3.67 17.30 26.22
C ASN A 455 -4.48 17.98 25.10
N THR A 456 -4.68 17.34 23.95
CA THR A 456 -5.46 17.91 22.84
C THR A 456 -6.95 17.67 23.03
N GLU A 457 -7.71 18.74 23.31
CA GLU A 457 -9.18 18.72 23.26
C GLU A 457 -9.65 18.32 21.85
N GLY A 458 -10.12 17.08 21.69
CA GLY A 458 -10.58 16.52 20.40
C GLY A 458 -9.79 15.32 19.88
N GLY A 459 -8.64 14.99 20.49
CA GLY A 459 -7.77 13.90 20.03
C GLY A 459 -6.96 14.24 18.78
N HIS A 460 -6.13 13.31 18.33
CA HIS A 460 -5.28 13.44 17.14
C HIS A 460 -5.94 12.83 15.90
N ASN A 461 -5.87 13.53 14.77
CA ASN A 461 -6.13 12.92 13.46
C ASN A 461 -4.82 12.36 12.92
N ILE A 462 -4.81 11.08 12.60
CA ILE A 462 -3.65 10.35 12.09
C ILE A 462 -4.02 9.78 10.73
N LEU A 463 -3.20 10.05 9.73
CA LEU A 463 -3.32 9.45 8.40
C LEU A 463 -2.17 8.46 8.20
N MET A 464 -2.49 7.27 7.69
CA MET A 464 -1.49 6.22 7.46
C MET A 464 -1.22 6.01 5.98
N PHE A 465 0.03 5.68 5.64
CA PHE A 465 0.49 5.40 4.29
C PHE A 465 1.39 4.16 4.29
N ALA A 466 1.16 3.25 3.35
CA ALA A 466 2.07 2.13 3.13
C ALA A 466 3.29 2.58 2.32
N ASP A 467 4.45 1.98 2.59
CA ASP A 467 5.61 2.11 1.73
C ASP A 467 5.44 1.25 0.47
N SER A 468 5.82 1.78 -0.69
CA SER A 468 5.64 1.09 -1.97
C SER A 468 6.70 0.01 -2.24
N LEU A 469 7.85 0.05 -1.54
CA LEU A 469 8.98 -0.86 -1.74
C LEU A 469 9.25 -1.77 -0.55
N ILE A 470 9.01 -1.30 0.68
CA ILE A 470 9.21 -2.08 1.91
C ILE A 470 7.86 -2.35 2.56
N PRO A 471 7.20 -3.48 2.29
CA PRO A 471 5.86 -3.77 2.81
C PRO A 471 5.78 -3.76 4.35
N GLU A 472 6.88 -4.08 5.03
CA GLU A 472 6.96 -4.04 6.50
C GLU A 472 6.97 -2.60 7.06
N ARG A 473 7.12 -1.59 6.21
CA ARG A 473 7.23 -0.18 6.60
C ARG A 473 5.96 0.58 6.24
N MET A 474 5.48 1.34 7.20
CA MET A 474 4.39 2.29 7.03
C MET A 474 4.77 3.66 7.59
N TYR A 475 4.03 4.68 7.21
CA TYR A 475 4.21 6.06 7.67
C TYR A 475 2.92 6.58 8.29
N THR A 476 3.04 7.37 9.34
CA THR A 476 1.94 8.13 9.93
C THR A 476 2.17 9.62 9.77
N LEU A 477 1.19 10.32 9.22
CA LEU A 477 1.12 11.77 9.22
C LEU A 477 0.18 12.22 10.34
N HIS A 478 0.68 13.11 11.20
CA HIS A 478 -0.06 13.71 12.29
C HIS A 478 0.36 15.18 12.49
N ILE A 479 -0.26 15.89 13.42
CA ILE A 479 0.02 17.32 13.67
C ILE A 479 1.49 17.61 13.99
N GLY A 480 2.18 16.68 14.66
CA GLY A 480 3.59 16.80 15.04
C GLY A 480 4.61 16.57 13.91
N GLY A 481 4.17 16.08 12.74
CA GLY A 481 5.05 15.67 11.65
C GLY A 481 4.73 14.28 11.10
N VAL A 482 5.78 13.54 10.72
CA VAL A 482 5.69 12.22 10.11
C VAL A 482 6.60 11.23 10.83
N ASP A 483 6.03 10.10 11.22
CA ASP A 483 6.77 8.96 11.78
C ASP A 483 6.77 7.79 10.80
N SER A 484 7.85 7.01 10.81
CA SER A 484 7.97 5.74 10.11
C SER A 484 7.90 4.60 11.12
N ILE A 485 7.04 3.63 10.84
CA ILE A 485 6.87 2.43 11.64
C ILE A 485 7.34 1.24 10.81
N LEU A 486 8.32 0.50 11.32
CA LEU A 486 8.83 -0.74 10.73
C LEU A 486 8.38 -1.93 11.57
N LEU A 487 7.80 -2.93 10.92
CA LEU A 487 7.36 -4.20 11.52
C LEU A 487 8.47 -5.25 11.33
N PRO A 488 9.33 -5.51 12.34
CA PRO A 488 10.44 -6.45 12.19
C PRO A 488 10.00 -7.92 12.19
N TYR A 489 8.77 -8.19 12.63
CA TYR A 489 8.24 -9.53 12.76
C TYR A 489 6.78 -9.58 12.33
N LEU A 490 6.43 -10.64 11.59
CA LEU A 490 5.06 -10.98 11.23
C LEU A 490 4.80 -12.48 11.45
N PRO A 491 3.62 -12.84 11.95
CA PRO A 491 3.34 -14.17 12.47
C PRO A 491 3.48 -15.27 11.41
N PHE A 492 3.02 -15.07 10.17
CA PHE A 492 2.99 -16.13 9.16
C PHE A 492 4.21 -16.10 8.23
N THR A 493 4.75 -14.91 7.93
CA THR A 493 5.97 -14.77 7.11
C THR A 493 7.19 -15.36 7.81
N ASN A 494 7.32 -15.17 9.13
CA ASN A 494 8.54 -15.56 9.85
C ASN A 494 8.53 -17.00 10.39
N GLN A 495 7.38 -17.68 10.38
CA GLN A 495 7.28 -19.09 10.80
C GLN A 495 8.03 -20.07 9.87
N ALA A 496 8.31 -19.69 8.62
CA ALA A 496 9.02 -20.54 7.66
C ALA A 496 10.48 -20.90 8.07
N GLY A 497 11.05 -20.21 9.08
CA GLY A 497 12.43 -20.41 9.55
C GLY A 497 12.63 -21.52 10.60
N GLY A 498 11.57 -22.13 11.13
CA GLY A 498 11.66 -23.22 12.13
C GLY A 498 12.31 -22.84 13.46
N LYS A 499 12.58 -21.55 13.69
CA LYS A 499 13.02 -20.99 14.97
C LYS A 499 11.91 -20.10 15.50
N ASP A 500 11.48 -20.37 16.71
CA ASP A 500 10.57 -19.54 17.49
C ASP A 500 11.33 -18.25 17.85
N GLU A 501 11.46 -17.33 16.89
CA GLU A 501 12.06 -16.03 17.14
C GLU A 501 11.07 -15.21 17.98
N THR A 502 11.52 -14.78 19.15
CA THR A 502 10.74 -13.93 20.05
C THR A 502 10.21 -12.72 19.30
N MET A 503 8.89 -12.52 19.36
CA MET A 503 8.16 -11.43 18.74
C MET A 503 8.84 -10.08 19.05
N ARG A 504 9.50 -9.48 18.04
CA ARG A 504 10.21 -8.20 18.20
C ARG A 504 9.20 -7.06 18.12
N SER A 505 9.32 -6.08 19.01
CA SER A 505 8.47 -4.89 18.99
C SER A 505 8.68 -4.07 17.72
N PRO A 506 7.63 -3.44 17.17
CA PRO A 506 7.76 -2.49 16.07
C PRO A 506 8.74 -1.35 16.40
N ILE A 507 9.43 -0.86 15.37
CA ILE A 507 10.38 0.25 15.48
C ILE A 507 9.70 1.51 14.97
N VAL A 508 9.67 2.56 15.79
CA VAL A 508 9.13 3.87 15.44
C VAL A 508 10.28 4.86 15.30
N ASN A 509 10.38 5.52 14.15
CA ASN A 509 11.37 6.55 13.88
C ASN A 509 10.68 7.82 13.38
N ALA A 510 10.86 8.94 14.09
CA ALA A 510 10.40 10.23 13.60
C ALA A 510 11.21 10.64 12.37
N VAL A 511 10.54 10.79 11.23
CA VAL A 511 11.16 11.13 9.93
C VAL A 511 11.15 12.63 9.71
N LEU A 512 10.04 13.28 10.04
CA LEU A 512 9.88 14.73 10.01
C LEU A 512 9.24 15.18 11.31
N THR A 513 9.84 16.13 12.00
CA THR A 513 9.26 16.72 13.22
C THR A 513 9.06 18.21 13.00
N THR A 514 7.82 18.67 13.05
CA THR A 514 7.46 20.08 12.95
C THR A 514 7.20 20.72 14.32
N CYS A 515 7.16 19.92 15.39
CA CYS A 515 6.77 20.34 16.73
C CYS A 515 7.79 19.93 17.81
N LEU A 516 8.71 20.82 18.18
CA LEU A 516 9.54 20.67 19.39
C LEU A 516 9.76 22.02 20.14
N GLY A 517 8.84 22.97 20.07
CA GLY A 517 8.99 24.22 20.83
C GLY A 517 7.69 25.00 21.08
N GLU A 518 7.66 25.76 22.19
CA GLU A 518 6.54 26.60 22.67
C GLU A 518 6.21 27.82 21.78
N SER A 519 6.64 27.85 20.51
CA SER A 519 6.43 28.98 19.61
C SER A 519 5.14 28.84 18.79
N PRO A 520 4.22 29.82 18.79
CA PRO A 520 2.93 29.76 18.08
C PRO A 520 2.99 29.91 16.55
N LEU A 521 4.19 29.86 15.94
CA LEU A 521 4.46 30.11 14.51
C LEU A 521 4.76 28.82 13.71
N GLN A 522 4.47 27.64 14.24
CA GLN A 522 4.87 26.37 13.62
C GLN A 522 3.95 25.96 12.46
N SER A 523 4.55 25.63 11.32
CA SER A 523 3.88 25.12 10.13
C SER A 523 3.69 23.61 10.24
N SER A 524 2.45 23.15 10.41
CA SER A 524 2.11 21.72 10.34
C SER A 524 2.36 21.16 8.94
N VAL A 525 2.65 19.86 8.83
CA VAL A 525 2.72 19.16 7.55
C VAL A 525 1.30 19.02 6.98
N CYS A 526 1.08 19.50 5.75
CA CYS A 526 -0.21 19.47 5.06
C CYS A 526 -0.19 18.62 3.79
N GLY A 527 0.96 18.07 3.40
CA GLY A 527 1.11 17.16 2.28
C GLY A 527 2.20 16.14 2.56
N PHE A 528 1.94 14.88 2.27
CA PHE A 528 2.90 13.79 2.43
C PHE A 528 2.67 12.71 1.38
N THR A 529 3.76 12.20 0.79
CA THR A 529 3.71 10.97 0.00
C THR A 529 5.05 10.25 0.07
N PRO A 530 5.07 8.91 0.27
CA PRO A 530 6.23 8.12 -0.08
C PRO A 530 6.39 8.10 -1.61
N LEU A 531 7.64 8.08 -2.06
CA LEU A 531 8.05 7.91 -3.45
C LEU A 531 8.94 6.68 -3.56
N ALA A 532 8.88 6.02 -4.70
CA ALA A 532 9.71 4.88 -5.03
C ALA A 532 10.06 4.89 -6.51
N ASP A 533 11.25 4.41 -6.86
CA ASP A 533 11.60 4.17 -8.25
C ASP A 533 11.75 2.67 -8.58
N SER A 534 11.93 2.39 -9.87
CA SER A 534 12.16 1.03 -10.36
C SER A 534 13.54 0.46 -10.00
N PHE A 535 14.45 1.28 -9.47
CA PHE A 535 15.79 0.86 -9.04
C PHE A 535 15.81 0.45 -7.56
N GLY A 536 14.69 0.60 -6.84
CA GLY A 536 14.57 0.23 -5.43
C GLY A 536 14.98 1.34 -4.46
N TYR A 537 15.14 2.57 -4.93
CA TYR A 537 15.30 3.74 -4.07
C TYR A 537 13.94 4.25 -3.59
N SER A 538 13.90 4.71 -2.34
CA SER A 538 12.71 5.23 -1.70
C SER A 538 13.00 6.60 -1.13
N TRP A 539 12.05 7.51 -1.27
CA TRP A 539 12.10 8.82 -0.64
C TRP A 539 10.77 9.09 0.04
N VAL A 540 10.76 10.04 0.97
CA VAL A 540 9.54 10.69 1.42
C VAL A 540 9.55 12.15 1.03
N VAL A 541 8.40 12.65 0.61
CA VAL A 541 8.18 14.07 0.35
C VAL A 541 7.15 14.60 1.33
N GLY A 542 7.54 15.60 2.11
CA GLY A 542 6.67 16.35 3.00
C GLY A 542 6.53 17.80 2.56
N VAL A 543 5.32 18.34 2.64
CA VAL A 543 5.04 19.75 2.37
C VAL A 543 4.38 20.37 3.60
N THR A 544 4.94 21.46 4.10
CA THR A 544 4.40 22.20 5.24
C THR A 544 3.30 23.16 4.82
N SER A 545 2.48 23.62 5.77
CA SER A 545 1.46 24.66 5.56
C SER A 545 2.04 26.02 5.14
N ALA A 546 3.35 26.22 5.30
CA ALA A 546 4.09 27.35 4.73
C ALA A 546 4.53 27.12 3.27
N GLN A 547 4.10 26.00 2.65
CA GLN A 547 4.50 25.51 1.34
C GLN A 547 6.00 25.18 1.22
N GLU A 548 6.69 24.91 2.33
CA GLU A 548 8.07 24.42 2.28
C GLU A 548 8.06 22.92 1.95
N CYS A 549 8.92 22.51 1.02
CA CYS A 549 9.04 21.11 0.60
C CYS A 549 10.30 20.49 1.19
N VAL A 550 10.16 19.31 1.79
CA VAL A 550 11.24 18.51 2.33
C VAL A 550 11.25 17.16 1.62
N VAL A 551 12.42 16.76 1.12
CA VAL A 551 12.64 15.47 0.47
C VAL A 551 13.71 14.73 1.26
N LEU A 552 13.41 13.52 1.71
CA LEU A 552 14.34 12.68 2.47
C LEU A 552 14.50 11.34 1.79
N ASP A 553 15.74 10.89 1.64
CA ASP A 553 16.08 9.54 1.21
C ASP A 553 15.80 8.55 2.36
N MET A 554 15.07 7.48 2.03
CA MET A 554 14.73 6.39 2.94
C MET A 554 15.59 5.18 2.61
N LYS A 555 16.54 4.86 3.51
CA LYS A 555 17.40 3.68 3.38
C LYS A 555 16.58 2.40 3.18
N SER A 556 17.07 1.52 2.32
CA SER A 556 16.53 0.17 2.11
C SER A 556 16.78 -0.72 3.35
N CYS A 557 15.97 -1.78 3.50
CA CYS A 557 15.87 -2.63 4.69
C CYS A 557 17.23 -3.15 5.24
N ASN A 558 18.25 -3.22 4.39
CA ASN A 558 19.61 -3.67 4.75
C ASN A 558 20.34 -2.77 5.77
N SER A 559 19.85 -1.55 6.06
CA SER A 559 20.49 -0.62 7.02
C SER A 559 19.82 -0.55 8.41
N LEU A 560 18.66 -1.18 8.64
CA LEU A 560 17.84 -0.93 9.84
C LEU A 560 17.65 -2.14 10.77
N LEU A 561 18.39 -3.23 10.59
CA LEU A 561 18.55 -4.20 11.68
C LEU A 561 19.50 -3.57 12.71
N PRO A 562 19.07 -3.37 13.98
CA PRO A 562 19.97 -2.89 15.02
C PRO A 562 21.03 -3.96 15.25
N ILE A 563 22.24 -3.72 14.76
CA ILE A 563 23.43 -4.42 15.24
C ILE A 563 23.63 -3.92 16.67
N GLN A 564 23.35 -4.78 17.66
CA GLN A 564 23.76 -4.53 19.04
C GLN A 564 25.30 -4.46 19.07
N PHE A 565 25.83 -3.25 19.04
CA PHE A 565 27.20 -2.98 19.46
C PHE A 565 27.20 -2.88 20.98
N ASP A 566 27.63 -3.96 21.63
CA ASP A 566 28.09 -3.89 23.01
C ASP A 566 29.36 -3.02 23.01
N MET A 567 29.28 -1.88 23.69
CA MET A 567 30.37 -0.93 23.75
C MET A 567 31.49 -1.51 24.59
N ASP A 568 32.51 -2.08 23.94
CA ASP A 568 33.88 -2.04 24.44
C ASP A 568 34.90 -2.36 23.33
N LYS A 569 35.66 -1.29 23.00
CA LYS A 569 37.00 -1.23 22.36
C LYS A 569 37.06 -0.82 20.88
N ASP A 570 37.88 0.23 20.71
CA ASP A 570 38.34 0.87 19.48
C ASP A 570 38.89 -0.11 18.43
N ASP A 571 38.50 0.05 17.16
CA ASP A 571 39.38 0.40 16.03
C ASP A 571 38.72 0.21 14.64
N LEU A 572 38.84 1.25 13.82
CA LEU A 572 39.05 1.33 12.36
C LEU A 572 38.26 0.42 11.37
N PHE A 573 37.50 1.11 10.49
CA PHE A 573 37.09 0.78 9.11
C PHE A 573 37.45 -0.60 8.52
N SER A 574 36.42 -1.38 8.15
CA SER A 574 36.39 -2.10 6.87
C SER A 574 34.98 -2.54 6.48
N ASP A 575 34.61 -2.29 5.23
CA ASP A 575 33.46 -2.89 4.55
C ASP A 575 33.52 -4.42 4.63
N GLN A 576 32.48 -5.06 5.19
CA GLN A 576 32.22 -6.48 4.97
C GLN A 576 30.73 -6.74 4.76
N GLU A 577 30.43 -7.16 3.53
CA GLU A 577 29.19 -7.80 3.14
C GLU A 577 28.85 -8.97 4.09
N MET A 578 27.63 -8.95 4.62
CA MET A 578 27.12 -9.97 5.53
C MET A 578 26.78 -11.25 4.74
N VAL A 579 27.74 -12.18 4.70
CA VAL A 579 27.53 -13.56 4.24
C VAL A 579 26.53 -14.26 5.19
N PRO A 580 25.53 -15.01 4.68
CA PRO A 580 24.58 -15.72 5.52
C PRO A 580 25.32 -16.69 6.45
N ASN A 581 25.02 -16.60 7.76
CA ASN A 581 25.64 -17.44 8.78
C ASN A 581 25.57 -18.92 8.37
N PRO A 582 26.72 -19.61 8.18
CA PRO A 582 26.70 -21.03 7.90
C PRO A 582 26.07 -21.77 9.08
N PRO A 583 25.36 -22.89 8.84
CA PRO A 583 24.89 -23.74 9.94
C PRO A 583 26.09 -24.02 10.83
N ALA A 584 25.98 -23.82 12.15
CA ALA A 584 27.11 -23.99 13.05
C ALA A 584 27.66 -25.42 12.95
N ILE A 585 28.68 -25.60 12.10
CA ILE A 585 29.28 -26.90 11.76
C ILE A 585 30.04 -27.45 12.97
N ILE A 586 30.44 -26.56 13.89
CA ILE A 586 31.14 -26.87 15.13
C ILE A 586 30.22 -26.57 16.31
N SER A 587 30.17 -27.48 17.26
CA SER A 587 29.39 -27.40 18.48
C SER A 587 29.77 -26.18 19.32
N LYS A 588 28.75 -25.53 19.92
CA LYS A 588 28.94 -24.36 20.80
C LYS A 588 29.83 -24.68 22.01
N GLU A 589 29.90 -25.95 22.43
CA GLU A 589 30.72 -26.42 23.54
C GLU A 589 32.22 -26.41 23.20
N LEU A 590 32.61 -26.69 21.94
CA LEU A 590 34.00 -26.53 21.49
C LEU A 590 34.40 -25.06 21.35
N LEU A 591 33.49 -24.19 20.93
CA LEU A 591 33.81 -22.76 20.82
C LEU A 591 33.97 -22.09 22.19
N ALA A 592 33.30 -22.61 23.22
CA ALA A 592 33.37 -22.11 24.59
C ALA A 592 34.68 -22.48 25.34
N GLY A 593 35.47 -23.41 24.80
CA GLY A 593 36.69 -23.90 25.45
C GLY A 593 36.45 -24.83 26.64
N PRO A 594 37.51 -25.43 27.21
CA PRO A 594 37.39 -26.27 28.39
C PRO A 594 36.87 -25.46 29.58
N LYS A 595 35.80 -25.94 30.23
CA LYS A 595 35.16 -25.28 31.38
C LYS A 595 36.21 -25.04 32.49
N ALA A 596 36.37 -23.79 32.91
CA ALA A 596 37.31 -23.44 33.99
C ALA A 596 36.79 -23.97 35.34
N ILE A 597 37.30 -25.12 35.79
CA ILE A 597 36.98 -25.66 37.11
C ILE A 597 37.89 -25.00 38.14
N LEU A 598 37.29 -24.25 39.07
CA LEU A 598 37.99 -23.75 40.26
C LEU A 598 38.43 -24.94 41.12
N LEU A 599 39.74 -25.17 41.15
CA LEU A 599 40.36 -26.20 41.99
C LEU A 599 40.00 -25.95 43.47
N PRO A 600 39.60 -26.97 44.26
CA PRO A 600 39.35 -26.80 45.68
C PRO A 600 40.64 -26.33 46.37
N GLN A 601 40.72 -25.05 46.73
CA GLN A 601 41.83 -24.53 47.52
C GLN A 601 41.64 -24.96 48.97
N ALA A 602 42.17 -26.12 49.34
CA ALA A 602 42.33 -26.47 50.75
C ALA A 602 43.50 -25.65 51.34
N PRO A 603 43.34 -24.99 52.50
CA PRO A 603 44.35 -24.06 53.05
C PRO A 603 45.69 -24.70 53.44
N ASN A 604 45.82 -26.04 53.38
CA ASN A 604 47.01 -26.78 53.82
C ASN A 604 47.83 -27.44 52.69
N LEU A 605 47.52 -27.20 51.41
CA LEU A 605 48.20 -27.87 50.27
C LEU A 605 49.69 -27.50 50.10
N ARG A 606 50.18 -26.42 50.72
CA ARG A 606 51.60 -26.02 50.62
C ARG A 606 52.56 -26.82 51.51
N SER A 607 52.06 -27.68 52.40
CA SER A 607 52.92 -28.46 53.32
C SER A 607 52.72 -29.98 53.23
N ILE A 608 52.01 -30.49 52.22
CA ILE A 608 51.74 -31.92 52.06
C ILE A 608 52.77 -32.52 51.09
N THR A 609 53.53 -33.51 51.56
CA THR A 609 54.51 -34.23 50.74
C THR A 609 53.81 -35.26 49.85
N ALA A 610 54.27 -35.42 48.61
CA ALA A 610 53.64 -36.28 47.60
C ALA A 610 53.63 -37.78 47.95
N ASP A 611 54.40 -38.19 48.96
CA ASP A 611 54.49 -39.56 49.47
C ASP A 611 53.44 -39.88 50.54
N SER A 612 52.82 -38.86 51.16
CA SER A 612 51.70 -39.00 52.09
C SER A 612 50.42 -39.49 51.40
N ILE A 613 49.54 -40.15 52.16
CA ILE A 613 48.28 -40.67 51.63
C ILE A 613 47.41 -39.52 51.11
N GLU A 614 47.39 -38.41 51.84
CA GLU A 614 46.67 -37.18 51.50
C GLU A 614 47.26 -36.52 50.24
N GLY A 615 48.59 -36.49 50.10
CA GLY A 615 49.28 -35.97 48.93
C GLY A 615 49.03 -36.79 47.66
N ARG A 616 49.06 -38.13 47.77
CA ARG A 616 48.73 -39.03 46.66
C ARG A 616 47.27 -38.92 46.23
N SER A 617 46.35 -38.79 47.20
CA SER A 617 44.92 -38.58 46.91
C SER A 617 44.69 -37.24 46.19
N ALA A 618 45.34 -36.16 46.63
CA ALA A 618 45.25 -34.87 45.96
C ALA A 618 45.81 -34.93 44.54
N LEU A 619 47.00 -35.53 44.34
CA LEU A 619 47.59 -35.70 43.00
C LEU A 619 46.68 -36.51 42.07
N HIS A 620 46.10 -37.60 42.58
CA HIS A 620 45.14 -38.40 41.82
C HIS A 620 43.92 -37.58 41.39
N GLN A 621 43.38 -36.74 42.30
CA GLN A 621 42.27 -35.84 41.98
C GLN A 621 42.66 -34.79 40.93
N TYR A 622 43.86 -34.19 41.01
CA TYR A 622 44.36 -33.27 39.99
C TYR A 622 44.55 -33.93 38.63
N CYS A 623 45.15 -35.13 38.59
CA CYS A 623 45.30 -35.89 37.36
C CYS A 623 43.95 -36.26 36.73
N ARG A 624 42.96 -36.60 37.56
CA ARG A 624 41.59 -36.89 37.10
C ARG A 624 40.93 -35.65 36.49
N ILE A 625 40.95 -34.52 37.19
CA ILE A 625 40.40 -33.26 36.70
C ILE A 625 41.09 -32.82 35.39
N PHE A 626 42.42 -32.98 35.30
CA PHE A 626 43.16 -32.66 34.07
C PHE A 626 42.72 -33.54 32.90
N HIS A 627 42.53 -34.84 33.14
CA HIS A 627 42.08 -35.77 32.10
C HIS A 627 40.66 -35.42 31.61
N GLU A 628 39.72 -35.31 32.54
CA GLU A 628 38.30 -35.01 32.25
C GLU A 628 38.14 -33.64 31.58
N THR A 629 38.93 -32.62 31.98
CA THR A 629 38.72 -31.25 31.49
C THR A 629 39.47 -30.95 30.20
N TYR A 630 40.71 -31.43 30.07
CA TYR A 630 41.60 -31.02 28.97
C TYR A 630 41.89 -32.13 27.97
N VAL A 631 42.06 -33.38 28.42
CA VAL A 631 42.37 -34.51 27.53
C VAL A 631 41.14 -34.94 26.74
N GLU A 632 40.00 -35.09 27.41
CA GLU A 632 38.72 -35.41 26.75
C GLU A 632 38.28 -34.30 25.79
N TYR A 633 38.39 -33.04 26.21
CA TYR A 633 38.12 -31.89 25.35
C TYR A 633 39.00 -31.88 24.09
N GLY A 634 40.32 -32.10 24.23
CA GLY A 634 41.23 -32.18 23.09
C GLY A 634 40.88 -33.32 22.13
N HIS A 635 40.41 -34.46 22.64
CA HIS A 635 39.95 -35.58 21.83
C HIS A 635 38.66 -35.26 21.07
N MET A 636 37.70 -34.58 21.71
CA MET A 636 36.46 -34.11 21.08
C MET A 636 36.75 -33.13 19.95
N VAL A 637 37.64 -32.14 20.15
CA VAL A 637 38.07 -31.20 19.10
C VAL A 637 38.65 -31.94 17.90
N TYR A 638 39.56 -32.88 18.13
CA TYR A 638 40.20 -33.63 17.05
C TYR A 638 39.18 -34.46 16.25
N PHE A 639 38.25 -35.12 16.94
CA PHE A 639 37.22 -35.94 16.29
C PHE A 639 36.27 -35.08 15.44
N GLU A 640 35.80 -33.96 15.98
CA GLU A 640 34.85 -33.07 15.32
C GLU A 640 35.48 -32.39 14.09
N LEU A 641 36.71 -31.90 14.20
CA LEU A 641 37.46 -31.34 13.05
C LEU A 641 37.68 -32.38 11.93
N LYS A 642 38.02 -33.63 12.30
CA LYS A 642 38.20 -34.72 11.34
C LYS A 642 36.90 -35.12 10.66
N HIS A 643 35.78 -35.05 11.37
CA HIS A 643 34.45 -35.40 10.85
C HIS A 643 33.89 -34.31 9.91
N HIS A 644 34.08 -33.03 10.25
CA HIS A 644 33.50 -31.92 9.48
C HIS A 644 34.39 -31.40 8.35
N GLY A 645 35.70 -31.65 8.36
CA GLY A 645 36.61 -31.24 7.29
C GLY A 645 36.14 -31.62 5.87
N PRO A 646 35.71 -32.88 5.62
CA PRO A 646 35.15 -33.28 4.32
C PRO A 646 33.84 -32.57 3.94
N GLN A 647 32.99 -32.27 4.92
CA GLN A 647 31.72 -31.58 4.69
C GLN A 647 31.95 -30.12 4.30
N ILE A 648 32.85 -29.42 4.98
CA ILE A 648 33.25 -28.05 4.64
C ILE A 648 33.86 -28.00 3.24
N LYS A 649 34.73 -28.97 2.92
CA LYS A 649 35.30 -29.08 1.58
C LYS A 649 34.21 -29.22 0.51
N LYS A 650 33.20 -30.07 0.74
CA LYS A 650 32.05 -30.22 -0.17
C LYS A 650 31.25 -28.92 -0.34
N ILE A 651 31.03 -28.17 0.74
CA ILE A 651 30.32 -26.88 0.68
C ILE A 651 31.12 -25.87 -0.15
N ILE A 652 32.43 -25.80 0.06
CA ILE A 652 33.32 -24.92 -0.71
C ILE A 652 33.28 -25.30 -2.20
N ASP A 653 33.37 -26.59 -2.53
CA ASP A 653 33.33 -27.07 -3.90
C ASP A 653 31.97 -26.74 -4.57
N ASP A 654 30.85 -26.87 -3.85
CA ASP A 654 29.52 -26.52 -4.33
C ASP A 654 29.36 -25.00 -4.58
N MET A 655 29.89 -24.17 -3.68
CA MET A 655 29.90 -22.72 -3.85
C MET A 655 30.71 -22.29 -5.07
N HIS A 656 31.86 -22.92 -5.33
CA HIS A 656 32.66 -22.63 -6.54
C HIS A 656 31.91 -23.02 -7.81
N ASN A 657 31.25 -24.18 -7.84
CA ASN A 657 30.46 -24.60 -9.00
C ASN A 657 29.31 -23.63 -9.30
N ARG A 658 28.58 -23.17 -8.26
CA ARG A 658 27.51 -22.18 -8.39
C ARG A 658 28.01 -20.83 -8.90
N LEU A 659 29.19 -20.40 -8.45
CA LEU A 659 29.82 -19.17 -8.90
C LEU A 659 30.16 -19.24 -10.40
N ASP A 660 30.72 -20.37 -10.85
CA ASP A 660 31.06 -20.56 -12.26
C ASP A 660 29.80 -20.63 -13.15
N GLU A 661 28.73 -21.27 -12.68
CA GLU A 661 27.45 -21.27 -13.38
C GLU A 661 26.85 -19.85 -13.51
N ALA A 662 26.92 -19.05 -12.44
CA ALA A 662 26.45 -17.67 -12.44
C ALA A 662 27.25 -16.79 -13.42
N LYS A 663 28.58 -16.93 -13.43
CA LYS A 663 29.46 -16.22 -14.39
C LYS A 663 29.13 -16.58 -15.84
N ASN A 664 28.89 -17.86 -16.12
CA ASN A 664 28.51 -18.30 -17.46
C ASN A 664 27.15 -17.73 -17.90
N LYS A 665 26.15 -17.73 -17.00
CA LYS A 665 24.84 -17.12 -17.26
C LYS A 665 24.94 -15.62 -17.53
N LEU A 666 25.78 -14.91 -16.77
CA LEU A 666 25.98 -13.48 -16.92
C LEU A 666 26.61 -13.15 -18.29
N ALA A 667 27.64 -13.89 -18.71
CA ALA A 667 28.23 -13.75 -20.04
C ALA A 667 27.21 -14.00 -21.18
N MET A 668 26.31 -14.97 -21.02
CA MET A 668 25.24 -15.22 -22.01
C MET A 668 24.21 -14.08 -22.08
N VAL A 669 23.97 -13.37 -20.98
CA VAL A 669 23.07 -12.20 -20.96
C VAL A 669 23.74 -11.02 -21.65
N GLU A 670 25.02 -10.76 -21.37
CA GLU A 670 25.80 -9.70 -22.01
C GLU A 670 25.86 -9.88 -23.54
N ASP A 671 26.05 -11.11 -24.03
CA ASP A 671 26.05 -11.40 -25.47
C ASP A 671 24.67 -11.15 -26.13
N LYS A 672 23.58 -11.45 -25.41
CA LYS A 672 22.21 -11.17 -25.87
C LYS A 672 21.84 -9.70 -25.85
N GLN A 673 22.44 -8.90 -24.96
CA GLN A 673 22.19 -7.47 -24.86
C GLN A 673 22.53 -6.76 -26.17
N LEU A 674 23.68 -7.07 -26.77
CA LEU A 674 24.10 -6.49 -28.05
C LEU A 674 23.09 -6.75 -29.17
N MET A 675 22.53 -7.97 -29.24
CA MET A 675 21.49 -8.28 -30.23
C MET A 675 20.18 -7.53 -29.99
N LEU A 676 19.83 -7.27 -28.73
CA LEU A 676 18.63 -6.52 -28.38
C LEU A 676 18.79 -5.03 -28.71
N ASP A 677 19.97 -4.46 -28.45
CA ASP A 677 20.28 -3.07 -28.79
C ASP A 677 20.17 -2.82 -30.30
N ASP A 678 20.68 -3.75 -31.13
CA ASP A 678 20.54 -3.69 -32.59
C ASP A 678 19.08 -3.76 -33.05
N ARG A 679 18.26 -4.59 -32.39
CA ARG A 679 16.82 -4.71 -32.68
C ARG A 679 16.06 -3.45 -32.29
N ILE A 680 16.39 -2.84 -31.15
CA ILE A 680 15.80 -1.59 -30.67
C ILE A 680 16.18 -0.45 -31.62
N ALA A 681 17.45 -0.31 -31.99
CA ALA A 681 17.90 0.69 -32.95
C ALA A 681 17.19 0.54 -34.31
N SER A 682 17.02 -0.70 -34.78
CA SER A 682 16.27 -1.00 -36.00
C SER A 682 14.78 -0.65 -35.90
N ALA A 683 14.17 -0.83 -34.73
CA ALA A 683 12.78 -0.49 -34.47
C ALA A 683 12.56 1.04 -34.43
N ILE A 684 13.45 1.77 -33.76
CA ILE A 684 13.45 3.23 -33.71
C ILE A 684 13.54 3.80 -35.13
N LYS A 685 14.49 3.31 -35.94
CA LYS A 685 14.63 3.75 -37.34
C LYS A 685 13.36 3.53 -38.17
N LYS A 686 12.68 2.39 -37.99
CA LYS A 686 11.40 2.12 -38.67
C LYS A 686 10.28 3.06 -38.20
N HIS A 687 10.28 3.41 -36.91
CA HIS A 687 9.32 4.35 -36.35
C HIS A 687 9.52 5.75 -36.96
N ASP A 688 10.76 6.23 -37.03
CA ASP A 688 11.10 7.52 -37.63
C ASP A 688 10.72 7.58 -39.12
N ASP A 689 10.98 6.49 -39.86
CA ASP A 689 10.58 6.38 -41.27
C ASP A 689 9.05 6.42 -41.46
N LEU A 690 8.29 5.78 -40.55
CA LEU A 690 6.83 5.82 -40.54
C LEU A 690 6.31 7.21 -40.20
N GLU A 691 6.91 7.88 -39.24
CA GLU A 691 6.53 9.24 -38.85
C GLU A 691 6.79 10.24 -39.99
N LEU A 692 7.96 10.17 -40.63
CA LEU A 692 8.27 10.96 -41.83
C LEU A 692 7.27 10.70 -42.96
N ARG A 693 6.84 9.45 -43.14
CA ARG A 693 5.85 9.10 -44.15
C ARG A 693 4.46 9.64 -43.80
N LEU A 694 4.05 9.61 -42.54
CA LEU A 694 2.81 10.24 -42.06
C LEU A 694 2.85 11.76 -42.24
N GLN A 695 3.98 12.40 -41.94
CA GLN A 695 4.16 13.84 -42.17
C GLN A 695 4.11 14.19 -43.67
N ARG A 696 4.70 13.38 -44.54
CA ARG A 696 4.58 13.54 -46.01
C ARG A 696 3.15 13.35 -46.50
N LEU A 697 2.42 12.37 -45.98
CA LEU A 697 0.99 12.17 -46.29
C LEU A 697 0.15 13.38 -45.84
N ARG A 698 0.48 13.96 -44.69
CA ARG A 698 -0.16 15.18 -44.18
C ARG A 698 0.11 16.41 -45.06
N ASN A 699 1.24 16.43 -45.76
CA ASN A 699 1.70 17.55 -46.59
C ASN A 699 1.46 17.34 -48.10
N LEU A 700 0.76 16.28 -48.52
CA LEU A 700 0.40 16.08 -49.93
C LEU A 700 -0.57 17.19 -50.40
N PRO A 701 -0.25 17.93 -51.49
CA PRO A 701 -1.12 18.95 -52.04
C PRO A 701 -2.33 18.29 -52.71
N GLY A 702 -3.48 18.38 -52.05
CA GLY A 702 -4.74 17.79 -52.51
C GLY A 702 -5.87 17.82 -51.46
N TYR A 703 -5.55 18.07 -50.19
CA TYR A 703 -6.55 18.18 -49.11
C TYR A 703 -6.97 19.62 -48.78
N HIS A 704 -6.94 20.53 -49.75
CA HIS A 704 -7.75 21.74 -49.65
C HIS A 704 -9.20 21.36 -49.90
N LYS A 705 -9.92 21.13 -48.79
CA LYS A 705 -11.38 21.18 -48.60
C LYS A 705 -12.16 21.06 -49.92
N LYS A 706 -12.42 19.84 -50.35
CA LYS A 706 -13.52 19.60 -51.28
C LYS A 706 -14.77 20.22 -50.64
N PRO A 707 -15.47 21.17 -51.29
CA PRO A 707 -16.67 21.76 -50.70
C PRO A 707 -17.66 20.63 -50.43
N LEU A 708 -18.24 20.64 -49.23
CA LEU A 708 -19.16 19.59 -48.76
C LEU A 708 -20.20 19.29 -49.84
N SER A 709 -20.31 18.01 -50.20
CA SER A 709 -21.33 17.53 -51.13
C SER A 709 -22.72 17.88 -50.58
N ARG A 710 -23.74 17.88 -51.45
CA ARG A 710 -25.11 18.18 -51.01
C ARG A 710 -25.55 17.22 -49.91
N ALA A 711 -25.23 15.93 -50.06
CA ALA A 711 -25.49 14.90 -49.05
C ALA A 711 -24.76 15.18 -47.72
N GLU A 712 -23.51 15.65 -47.75
CA GLU A 712 -22.76 15.97 -46.53
C GLU A 712 -23.27 17.24 -45.84
N ARG A 713 -23.79 18.22 -46.60
CA ARG A 713 -24.47 19.40 -46.04
C ARG A 713 -25.81 19.04 -45.44
N ASP A 714 -26.56 18.16 -46.09
CA ASP A 714 -27.85 17.69 -45.61
C ASP A 714 -27.67 16.84 -44.33
N PHE A 715 -26.65 15.97 -44.30
CA PHE A 715 -26.26 15.20 -43.11
C PHE A 715 -25.76 16.10 -41.96
N LYS A 716 -24.96 17.13 -42.27
CA LYS A 716 -24.55 18.13 -41.26
C LYS A 716 -25.76 18.93 -40.75
N ALA A 717 -26.74 19.22 -41.60
CA ALA A 717 -27.98 19.88 -41.22
C ALA A 717 -28.88 18.97 -40.37
N GLU A 718 -28.87 17.65 -40.58
CA GLU A 718 -29.51 16.68 -39.69
C GLU A 718 -28.79 16.60 -38.33
N LEU A 719 -27.46 16.51 -38.32
CA LEU A 719 -26.65 16.51 -37.09
C LEU A 719 -26.84 17.77 -36.24
N SER A 720 -27.08 18.92 -36.87
CA SER A 720 -27.32 20.19 -36.17
C SER A 720 -28.78 20.42 -35.76
N LYS A 721 -29.71 19.59 -36.25
CA LYS A 721 -31.12 19.58 -35.83
C LYS A 721 -31.42 18.53 -34.76
N LEU A 722 -30.49 17.60 -34.52
CA LEU A 722 -30.54 16.75 -33.34
C LEU A 722 -30.32 17.66 -32.11
N PRO A 723 -31.29 17.74 -31.17
CA PRO A 723 -31.01 18.36 -29.88
C PRO A 723 -29.82 17.64 -29.27
N ILE A 724 -28.87 18.41 -28.74
CA ILE A 724 -27.70 17.90 -28.01
C ILE A 724 -28.23 17.15 -26.78
N LEU A 725 -28.54 15.88 -26.98
CA LEU A 725 -28.67 14.86 -25.96
C LEU A 725 -27.41 14.02 -26.11
N ILE A 726 -26.49 14.26 -25.16
CA ILE A 726 -25.68 13.25 -24.47
C ILE A 726 -25.00 12.22 -25.38
N LEU A 727 -23.69 12.34 -25.52
CA LEU A 727 -22.73 11.25 -25.29
C LEU A 727 -21.40 11.86 -24.83
#